data_AF-A0A2H0AIT8-F1
#
_entry.id   AF-A0A2H0AIT8-F1
#
_cell.length_a   1.000
_cell.length_b   1.000
_cell.length_c   1.000
_cell.angle_alpha   90.00
_cell.angle_beta   90.00
_cell.angle_gamma   90.00
#
_symmetry.space_group_name_H-M   'P 1'
#
loop_
_entity.id
_entity.type
_entity.pdbx_description
1 polymer ?
#
loop_
_entity_poly.entity_id
_entity_poly.type
_entity_poly.pdbx_seq_one_letter_code
_entity_poly.pdbx_strand_id
1 'polypeptide(L)'
;MKKILLCGFSLFISFCLVSQAFSAYHHEGENDSKNFTATYPAKSGTKLDHCALCHSGGSYESKGKTTTLGSCQWCHYKYGYDGSGNILETMNQYGKDYHDNGRNASAVKAIEAIDSDGDGYTNIQEIEAVRFPGDAGDDPSKVVAPSRIYTKAQLQALGKHTQFLLMNTSRSGDFYAEYTGVPMEVLLADAGILSSATGILVYAPDGWAQYHPLDSDPDPELYYVKGIYPSAVYYYDTQADIAVNTVDGWCDYSAPSCKGRKHLDSIAVPGGLKMILAYAREGQGMDPGVLNQDNKLDGEGPFRVVPPQKSPNAPDQSSKSTNQNVIWPYNFDWDHNAGAASRTVTAIKVQPLPSGTTDIDLLEVGWAYVDQGKIIVYGSIEGSDSNGNGVLDSEEGTDATEDFDGDGIPDFQDPDTAKVRQANGGSLILINANAGQLANVRTLNHDDPALPQDGKPSATFPFGTTKFDIVGITPGASVTVTMRYPGNVPTDSKYYKVDPARGWSVIPFGSNDGDDTITITLTDGDPATDSDGVKDGAIHDPGAIATTTSSASGESGGGGGGCFIATAAYGDFSAPEVVILREFRDSHMKGNSLGEAFVDAYYRFSPPMARFIDDHAWMKPVVRVTLVPVVGLSWFALHFGIASSLALLALLAFAAGFGVYRLREKQGA
;
A
#
# COMPACT_ATOMS: atom_id res chain seq x y z
N MET A 1 -34.91 -41.06 4.31
CA MET A 1 -34.42 -40.19 5.41
C MET A 1 -32.90 -40.29 5.62
N LYS A 2 -32.06 -40.14 4.58
CA LYS A 2 -30.58 -40.07 4.71
C LYS A 2 -29.89 -39.09 3.74
N LYS A 3 -30.65 -38.23 3.04
CA LYS A 3 -30.12 -37.25 2.07
C LYS A 3 -30.38 -35.78 2.43
N ILE A 4 -30.92 -35.48 3.61
CA ILE A 4 -31.23 -34.10 4.04
C ILE A 4 -30.35 -33.65 5.23
N LEU A 5 -29.53 -34.54 5.81
CA LEU A 5 -28.73 -34.19 7.00
C LEU A 5 -27.27 -33.76 6.70
N LEU A 6 -26.83 -33.74 5.44
CA LEU A 6 -25.44 -33.37 5.09
C LEU A 6 -25.28 -31.95 4.53
N CYS A 7 -26.37 -31.29 4.11
CA CYS A 7 -26.31 -29.91 3.62
C CYS A 7 -26.51 -28.85 4.72
N GLY A 8 -26.88 -29.26 5.94
CA GLY A 8 -27.13 -28.35 7.06
C GLY A 8 -25.92 -28.09 7.97
N PHE A 9 -24.81 -28.81 7.81
CA PHE A 9 -23.66 -28.70 8.72
C PHE A 9 -22.53 -27.82 8.15
N SER A 10 -22.50 -27.61 6.84
CA SER A 10 -21.49 -26.76 6.17
C SER A 10 -21.92 -25.29 6.03
N LEU A 11 -23.19 -24.97 6.25
CA LEU A 11 -23.71 -23.61 6.10
C LEU A 11 -23.78 -22.81 7.42
N PHE A 12 -23.58 -23.46 8.58
CA PHE A 12 -23.71 -22.83 9.90
C PHE A 12 -22.37 -22.38 10.51
N ILE A 13 -21.23 -22.79 9.93
CA ILE A 13 -19.89 -22.37 10.40
C ILE A 13 -19.43 -21.08 9.68
N SER A 14 -20.07 -20.70 8.56
CA SER A 14 -19.70 -19.50 7.80
C SER A 14 -20.24 -18.18 8.33
N PHE A 15 -21.09 -18.16 9.37
CA PHE A 15 -21.72 -16.93 9.84
C PHE A 15 -21.22 -16.39 11.19
N CYS A 16 -20.17 -16.99 11.77
CA CYS A 16 -19.64 -16.55 13.08
C CYS A 16 -18.14 -16.18 13.10
N LEU A 17 -17.51 -15.92 11.94
CA LEU A 17 -16.09 -15.50 11.90
C LEU A 17 -15.82 -14.20 11.13
N VAL A 18 -16.85 -13.46 10.73
CA VAL A 18 -16.68 -12.11 10.18
C VAL A 18 -16.68 -11.10 11.33
N SER A 19 -15.64 -11.14 12.15
CA SER A 19 -15.30 -10.05 13.07
C SER A 19 -13.87 -10.16 13.59
N GLN A 20 -12.88 -10.42 12.72
CA GLN A 20 -11.47 -10.23 13.05
C GLN A 20 -10.71 -9.79 11.80
N ALA A 21 -11.00 -8.57 11.37
CA ALA A 21 -10.16 -7.82 10.43
C ALA A 21 -9.66 -6.52 11.08
N PHE A 22 -9.34 -6.59 12.37
CA PHE A 22 -8.61 -5.57 13.12
C PHE A 22 -7.72 -6.31 14.12
N SER A 23 -6.48 -6.64 13.72
CA SER A 23 -5.38 -7.04 14.61
C SER A 23 -4.14 -7.34 13.76
N ALA A 24 -3.54 -6.31 13.16
CA ALA A 24 -2.16 -6.40 12.66
C ALA A 24 -1.14 -5.81 13.67
N TYR A 25 -1.62 -5.29 14.81
CA TYR A 25 -0.79 -4.56 15.79
C TYR A 25 -0.89 -5.06 17.23
N HIS A 26 -1.70 -6.09 17.50
CA HIS A 26 -1.63 -6.81 18.78
C HIS A 26 -0.59 -7.92 18.66
N HIS A 27 0.58 -7.71 19.25
CA HIS A 27 1.55 -8.78 19.42
C HIS A 27 0.97 -9.92 20.26
N GLU A 28 1.39 -11.16 19.99
CA GLU A 28 1.02 -12.32 20.79
C GLU A 28 1.42 -12.10 22.27
N GLY A 29 0.42 -11.98 23.16
CA GLY A 29 0.62 -11.73 24.59
C GLY A 29 0.38 -10.29 25.07
N GLU A 30 0.08 -9.35 24.17
CA GLU A 30 -0.32 -7.98 24.48
C GLU A 30 -1.76 -7.98 25.06
N ASN A 31 -1.91 -7.56 26.32
CA ASN A 31 -3.20 -7.48 27.02
C ASN A 31 -3.51 -6.05 27.51
N ASP A 32 -2.59 -5.10 27.35
CA ASP A 32 -2.72 -3.75 27.90
C ASP A 32 -3.71 -2.93 27.06
N SER A 33 -3.65 -3.06 25.74
CA SER A 33 -4.59 -2.46 24.80
C SER A 33 -6.00 -2.99 25.02
N LYS A 34 -6.15 -4.28 25.36
CA LYS A 34 -7.46 -4.86 25.72
C LYS A 34 -8.00 -4.29 27.03
N ASN A 35 -7.13 -4.12 28.04
CA ASN A 35 -7.52 -3.48 29.30
C ASN A 35 -7.90 -2.01 29.09
N PHE A 36 -7.19 -1.31 28.21
CA PHE A 36 -7.47 0.08 27.85
C PHE A 36 -8.79 0.23 27.09
N THR A 37 -8.98 -0.51 26.00
CA THR A 37 -10.22 -0.47 25.19
C THR A 37 -11.44 -1.01 25.93
N ALA A 38 -11.27 -1.90 26.91
CA ALA A 38 -12.37 -2.28 27.80
C ALA A 38 -12.84 -1.09 28.66
N THR A 39 -11.93 -0.19 29.05
CA THR A 39 -12.25 1.04 29.81
C THR A 39 -12.76 2.16 28.90
N TYR A 40 -12.18 2.30 27.69
CA TYR A 40 -12.60 3.27 26.67
C TYR A 40 -12.93 2.60 25.34
N PRO A 41 -14.11 1.98 25.19
CA PRO A 41 -14.49 1.28 23.96
C PRO A 41 -14.49 2.16 22.71
N ALA A 42 -14.79 3.46 22.87
CA ALA A 42 -14.79 4.44 21.79
C ALA A 42 -13.38 4.75 21.23
N LYS A 43 -12.30 4.28 21.89
CA LYS A 43 -10.91 4.48 21.45
C LYS A 43 -10.34 3.27 20.73
N SER A 44 -11.13 2.19 20.55
CA SER A 44 -10.67 1.05 19.77
C SER A 44 -10.44 1.44 18.31
N GLY A 45 -9.33 0.95 17.73
CA GLY A 45 -8.91 1.28 16.37
C GLY A 45 -8.23 2.65 16.20
N THR A 46 -8.07 3.43 17.28
CA THR A 46 -7.26 4.66 17.26
C THR A 46 -5.80 4.36 17.58
N LYS A 47 -4.90 5.35 17.42
CA LYS A 47 -3.51 5.28 17.91
C LYS A 47 -3.35 4.98 19.40
N LEU A 48 -4.40 4.99 20.22
CA LEU A 48 -4.30 4.58 21.63
C LEU A 48 -4.55 3.07 21.83
N ASP A 49 -5.01 2.36 20.79
CA ASP A 49 -5.29 0.92 20.82
C ASP A 49 -4.07 0.09 20.36
N HIS A 50 -2.89 0.35 20.94
CA HIS A 50 -1.70 -0.50 20.75
C HIS A 50 -0.62 -0.27 21.83
N CYS A 51 0.47 -1.03 21.74
CA CYS A 51 1.57 -0.98 22.70
C CYS A 51 2.19 0.41 22.89
N ALA A 52 2.22 1.29 21.87
CA ALA A 52 2.92 2.58 22.06
C ALA A 52 2.21 3.51 23.04
N LEU A 53 0.95 3.23 23.40
CA LEU A 53 0.29 3.88 24.53
C LEU A 53 1.12 3.77 25.81
N CYS A 54 1.69 2.59 26.10
CA CYS A 54 2.50 2.33 27.28
C CYS A 54 4.01 2.34 27.00
N HIS A 55 4.42 2.37 25.73
CA HIS A 55 5.80 2.14 25.30
C HIS A 55 6.33 3.24 24.39
N SER A 56 7.55 3.69 24.63
CA SER A 56 8.21 4.73 23.84
C SER A 56 9.40 4.19 23.07
N GLY A 57 9.83 4.94 22.06
CA GLY A 57 11.13 4.75 21.43
C GLY A 57 12.27 5.08 22.39
N GLY A 58 13.49 4.79 21.99
CA GLY A 58 14.66 5.07 22.79
C GLY A 58 15.90 5.23 21.94
N SER A 59 17.01 5.60 22.58
CA SER A 59 18.28 5.77 21.89
C SER A 59 19.39 4.98 22.57
N TYR A 60 20.32 4.46 21.77
CA TYR A 60 21.54 3.83 22.28
C TYR A 60 22.76 4.45 21.62
N GLU A 61 23.85 4.49 22.38
CA GLU A 61 25.17 4.87 21.89
C GLU A 61 25.90 3.64 21.38
N SER A 62 26.39 3.68 20.15
CA SER A 62 27.29 2.67 19.60
C SER A 62 28.40 3.35 18.83
N LYS A 63 29.65 3.03 19.18
CA LYS A 63 30.86 3.59 18.54
C LYS A 63 30.89 5.14 18.51
N GLY A 64 30.30 5.80 19.52
CA GLY A 64 30.25 7.26 19.62
C GLY A 64 29.16 7.91 18.75
N LYS A 65 28.20 7.12 18.26
CA LYS A 65 27.01 7.59 17.55
C LYS A 65 25.74 7.23 18.33
N THR A 66 24.84 8.20 18.45
CA THR A 66 23.49 7.98 18.94
C THR A 66 22.63 7.39 17.83
N THR A 67 22.03 6.23 18.06
CA THR A 67 20.96 5.68 17.19
C THR A 67 19.65 5.77 17.94
N THR A 68 18.65 6.39 17.32
CA THR A 68 17.28 6.48 17.86
C THR A 68 16.39 5.45 17.17
N LEU A 69 15.60 4.74 17.96
CA LEU A 69 14.68 3.69 17.53
C LEU A 69 13.25 4.06 17.91
N GLY A 70 12.29 3.72 17.06
CA GLY A 70 10.86 3.80 17.40
C GLY A 70 10.47 2.82 18.53
N SER A 71 9.25 2.91 19.05
CA SER A 71 8.82 2.10 20.20
C SER A 71 8.93 0.59 19.96
N CYS A 72 8.52 0.10 18.79
CA CYS A 72 8.64 -1.32 18.42
C CYS A 72 10.12 -1.75 18.31
N GLN A 73 10.94 -0.98 17.59
CA GLN A 73 12.36 -1.28 17.42
C GLN A 73 13.11 -1.23 18.76
N TRP A 74 12.79 -0.26 19.61
CA TRP A 74 13.35 -0.13 20.95
C TRP A 74 12.91 -1.29 21.86
N CYS A 75 11.64 -1.71 21.75
CA CYS A 75 11.14 -2.89 22.43
C CYS A 75 11.94 -4.13 22.03
N HIS A 76 12.11 -4.40 20.74
CA HIS A 76 12.92 -5.54 20.30
C HIS A 76 14.40 -5.42 20.67
N TYR A 77 14.95 -4.21 20.73
CA TYR A 77 16.32 -3.95 21.15
C TYR A 77 16.54 -4.23 22.64
N LYS A 78 15.60 -3.82 23.52
CA LYS A 78 15.73 -3.92 24.98
C LYS A 78 15.07 -5.15 25.60
N TYR A 79 13.90 -5.51 25.12
CA TYR A 79 13.10 -6.65 25.61
C TYR A 79 13.46 -7.96 24.89
N GLY A 80 13.94 -7.88 23.65
CA GLY A 80 14.29 -9.05 22.84
C GLY A 80 13.08 -9.74 22.23
N TYR A 81 13.28 -10.44 21.10
CA TYR A 81 12.21 -11.22 20.45
C TYR A 81 11.74 -12.42 21.28
N ASP A 82 12.57 -12.91 22.21
CA ASP A 82 12.25 -14.02 23.11
C ASP A 82 11.64 -13.55 24.45
N GLY A 83 11.44 -12.24 24.62
CA GLY A 83 10.89 -11.63 25.83
C GLY A 83 11.76 -11.78 27.08
N SER A 84 13.06 -12.05 26.90
CA SER A 84 14.01 -12.28 27.99
C SER A 84 14.52 -10.99 28.65
N GLY A 85 14.33 -9.84 28.01
CA GLY A 85 14.79 -8.54 28.47
C GLY A 85 13.85 -7.87 29.49
N ASN A 86 14.18 -6.64 29.87
CA ASN A 86 13.39 -5.88 30.84
C ASN A 86 12.39 -4.95 30.14
N ILE A 87 11.11 -5.31 30.19
CA ILE A 87 10.05 -4.54 29.54
C ILE A 87 9.91 -3.11 30.09
N LEU A 88 10.30 -2.87 31.35
CA LEU A 88 10.22 -1.53 31.97
C LEU A 88 11.16 -0.52 31.31
N GLU A 89 12.25 -0.97 30.65
CA GLU A 89 13.16 -0.09 29.90
C GLU A 89 12.54 0.43 28.59
N THR A 90 11.39 -0.10 28.21
CA THR A 90 10.67 0.26 26.98
C THR A 90 9.44 1.12 27.28
N MET A 91 9.04 1.24 28.55
CA MET A 91 7.82 1.94 28.94
C MET A 91 8.03 3.45 29.02
N ASN A 92 7.05 4.20 28.53
CA ASN A 92 6.90 5.63 28.83
C ASN A 92 6.38 5.82 30.27
N GLN A 93 6.20 7.07 30.71
CA GLN A 93 5.80 7.31 32.10
C GLN A 93 4.36 6.89 32.38
N TYR A 94 3.43 7.11 31.44
CA TYR A 94 2.05 6.59 31.52
C TYR A 94 2.03 5.06 31.71
N GLY A 95 2.82 4.33 30.93
CA GLY A 95 2.95 2.88 31.02
C GLY A 95 3.48 2.42 32.39
N LYS A 96 4.41 3.17 32.98
CA LYS A 96 4.92 2.91 34.34
C LYS A 96 3.85 3.19 35.41
N ASP A 97 3.11 4.28 35.29
CA ASP A 97 2.04 4.62 36.23
C ASP A 97 0.90 3.57 36.17
N TYR A 98 0.53 3.15 34.96
CA TYR A 98 -0.42 2.05 34.72
C TYR A 98 0.09 0.72 35.27
N HIS A 99 1.37 0.40 35.07
CA HIS A 99 2.01 -0.79 35.62
C HIS A 99 1.97 -0.80 37.16
N ASP A 100 2.38 0.31 37.78
CA ASP A 100 2.48 0.43 39.25
C ASP A 100 1.11 0.44 39.94
N ASN A 101 0.04 0.79 39.21
CA ASN A 101 -1.36 0.68 39.65
C ASN A 101 -1.99 -0.70 39.37
N GLY A 102 -1.19 -1.69 38.97
CA GLY A 102 -1.61 -3.09 38.88
C GLY A 102 -2.01 -3.56 37.48
N ARG A 103 -1.71 -2.78 36.43
CA ARG A 103 -1.76 -3.19 35.02
C ARG A 103 -3.06 -3.90 34.61
N ASN A 104 -4.20 -3.28 34.93
CA ASN A 104 -5.54 -3.81 34.65
C ASN A 104 -6.53 -2.67 34.32
N ALA A 105 -7.75 -2.98 33.88
CA ALA A 105 -8.73 -1.96 33.52
C ALA A 105 -9.02 -0.91 34.62
N SER A 106 -8.98 -1.31 35.90
CA SER A 106 -9.13 -0.36 37.03
C SER A 106 -7.90 0.55 37.19
N ALA A 107 -6.71 0.08 36.82
CA ALA A 107 -5.48 0.87 36.85
C ALA A 107 -5.56 2.03 35.84
N VAL A 108 -6.15 1.80 34.66
CA VAL A 108 -6.40 2.85 33.65
C VAL A 108 -7.20 4.00 34.27
N LYS A 109 -8.28 3.67 35.00
CA LYS A 109 -9.08 4.68 35.71
C LYS A 109 -8.34 5.34 36.87
N ALA A 110 -7.52 4.59 37.59
CA ALA A 110 -6.80 5.09 38.76
C ALA A 110 -5.79 6.20 38.42
N ILE A 111 -5.29 6.22 37.18
CA ILE A 111 -4.29 7.19 36.71
C ILE A 111 -4.88 8.33 35.87
N GLU A 112 -6.21 8.41 35.69
CA GLU A 112 -6.88 9.43 34.85
C GLU A 112 -6.47 10.87 35.20
N ALA A 113 -6.32 11.17 36.50
CA ALA A 113 -6.00 12.51 36.99
C ALA A 113 -4.49 12.79 37.11
N ILE A 114 -3.64 11.83 36.76
CA ILE A 114 -2.18 12.01 36.73
C ILE A 114 -1.82 12.68 35.41
N ASP A 115 -0.89 13.63 35.46
CA ASP A 115 -0.15 14.14 34.31
C ASP A 115 1.14 13.33 34.25
N SER A 116 1.14 12.28 33.40
CA SER A 116 2.19 11.27 33.44
C SER A 116 3.48 11.77 32.78
N ASP A 117 3.43 12.57 31.73
CA ASP A 117 4.64 13.08 31.06
C ASP A 117 5.06 14.51 31.46
N GLY A 118 4.23 15.20 32.25
CA GLY A 118 4.52 16.51 32.84
C GLY A 118 4.28 17.68 31.90
N ASP A 119 3.45 17.52 30.87
CA ASP A 119 3.15 18.55 29.87
C ASP A 119 2.06 19.55 30.33
N GLY A 120 1.42 19.29 31.48
CA GLY A 120 0.35 20.10 32.06
C GLY A 120 -1.06 19.61 31.76
N TYR A 121 -1.22 18.50 31.04
CA TYR A 121 -2.48 17.83 30.77
C TYR A 121 -2.56 16.52 31.55
N THR A 122 -3.76 16.21 32.07
CA THR A 122 -4.00 14.92 32.71
C THR A 122 -4.21 13.83 31.67
N ASN A 123 -3.90 12.59 32.01
CA ASN A 123 -4.08 11.43 31.16
C ASN A 123 -5.48 11.35 30.54
N ILE A 124 -6.54 11.67 31.31
CA ILE A 124 -7.90 11.65 30.78
C ILE A 124 -8.13 12.71 29.70
N GLN A 125 -7.58 13.91 29.85
CA GLN A 125 -7.70 14.99 28.86
C GLN A 125 -7.05 14.57 27.53
N GLU A 126 -5.90 13.92 27.63
CA GLU A 126 -5.17 13.41 26.47
C GLU A 126 -5.90 12.23 25.81
N ILE A 127 -6.36 11.25 26.59
CA ILE A 127 -7.13 10.12 26.08
C ILE A 127 -8.40 10.61 25.36
N GLU A 128 -9.12 11.59 25.95
CA GLU A 128 -10.29 12.21 25.34
C GLU A 128 -9.94 12.87 24.00
N ALA A 129 -8.80 13.55 23.93
CA ALA A 129 -8.25 14.17 22.72
C ALA A 129 -7.53 13.21 21.75
N VAL A 130 -7.49 11.90 22.03
CA VAL A 130 -6.77 10.88 21.24
C VAL A 130 -5.27 11.21 21.15
N ARG A 131 -4.68 11.50 22.31
CA ARG A 131 -3.28 11.85 22.53
C ARG A 131 -2.58 10.85 23.43
N PHE A 132 -1.28 10.63 23.23
CA PHE A 132 -0.47 9.69 23.99
C PHE A 132 -0.08 10.25 25.36
N PRO A 133 -0.64 9.77 26.48
CA PRO A 133 -0.42 10.41 27.79
C PRO A 133 0.98 10.24 28.41
N GLY A 134 1.88 9.62 27.66
CA GLY A 134 3.26 9.41 28.05
C GLY A 134 4.23 10.10 27.10
N ASP A 135 3.75 11.01 26.25
CA ASP A 135 4.51 11.74 25.25
C ASP A 135 4.09 13.22 25.18
N ALA A 136 4.84 14.07 25.88
CA ALA A 136 4.65 15.52 25.90
C ALA A 136 4.76 16.19 24.51
N GLY A 137 5.21 15.47 23.48
CA GLY A 137 5.19 15.91 22.09
C GLY A 137 3.83 15.78 21.40
N ASP A 138 2.88 15.07 22.00
CA ASP A 138 1.56 14.75 21.45
C ASP A 138 0.41 15.30 22.33
N ASP A 139 0.58 16.47 22.91
CA ASP A 139 -0.40 17.05 23.84
C ASP A 139 -1.71 17.59 23.16
N PRO A 140 -2.79 17.89 23.91
CA PRO A 140 -4.06 18.39 23.37
C PRO A 140 -4.01 19.78 22.71
N SER A 141 -2.94 20.56 22.91
CA SER A 141 -2.71 21.82 22.19
C SER A 141 -2.15 21.60 20.78
N LYS A 142 -1.64 20.40 20.47
CA LYS A 142 -1.10 20.08 19.15
C LYS A 142 -2.19 19.76 18.15
N VAL A 143 -1.91 20.12 16.90
CA VAL A 143 -2.66 19.65 15.73
C VAL A 143 -1.86 18.59 14.99
N VAL A 144 -2.54 17.71 14.26
CA VAL A 144 -1.86 16.72 13.42
C VAL A 144 -1.03 17.45 12.36
N ALA A 145 0.19 16.98 12.11
CA ALA A 145 1.07 17.56 11.11
C ALA A 145 0.42 17.53 9.70
N PRO A 146 0.67 18.55 8.87
CA PRO A 146 0.12 18.57 7.52
C PRO A 146 0.63 17.35 6.74
N SER A 147 -0.23 16.85 5.86
CA SER A 147 0.03 15.62 5.13
C SER A 147 -0.60 15.62 3.74
N ARG A 148 0.00 14.83 2.85
CA ARG A 148 -0.47 14.62 1.49
C ARG A 148 -0.39 13.14 1.14
N ILE A 149 -1.50 12.60 0.63
CA ILE A 149 -1.60 11.20 0.20
C ILE A 149 -1.34 11.12 -1.30
N TYR A 150 -0.54 10.15 -1.72
CA TYR A 150 -0.27 9.88 -3.12
C TYR A 150 -0.70 8.48 -3.50
N THR A 151 -1.47 8.34 -4.58
CA THR A 151 -1.69 7.05 -5.24
C THR A 151 -0.49 6.67 -6.10
N LYS A 152 -0.36 5.38 -6.44
CA LYS A 152 0.63 4.89 -7.39
C LYS A 152 0.59 5.64 -8.72
N ALA A 153 -0.60 5.93 -9.23
CA ALA A 153 -0.76 6.64 -10.50
C ALA A 153 -0.33 8.11 -10.41
N GLN A 154 -0.59 8.77 -9.28
CA GLN A 154 -0.10 10.12 -9.01
C GLN A 154 1.43 10.14 -8.94
N LEU A 155 2.06 9.19 -8.22
CA LEU A 155 3.52 9.06 -8.17
C LEU A 155 4.13 8.80 -9.55
N GLN A 156 3.49 7.99 -10.39
CA GLN A 156 3.92 7.75 -11.77
C GLN A 156 3.86 9.01 -12.62
N ALA A 157 2.90 9.91 -12.35
CA ALA A 157 2.74 11.18 -13.06
C ALA A 157 3.75 12.27 -12.62
N LEU A 158 4.33 12.18 -11.42
CA LEU A 158 5.34 13.15 -10.93
C LEU A 158 6.67 13.08 -11.67
N GLY A 159 6.92 11.99 -12.40
CA GLY A 159 8.11 11.83 -13.22
C GLY A 159 8.70 10.43 -13.09
N LYS A 160 9.33 9.98 -14.17
CA LYS A 160 9.96 8.67 -14.27
C LYS A 160 11.47 8.80 -14.24
N HIS A 161 12.10 8.14 -13.28
CA HIS A 161 13.55 7.93 -13.22
C HIS A 161 13.84 6.43 -13.12
N THR A 162 14.65 5.93 -14.04
CA THR A 162 15.05 4.51 -14.11
C THR A 162 16.55 4.42 -13.90
N GLN A 163 16.97 3.58 -12.95
CA GLN A 163 18.37 3.40 -12.61
C GLN A 163 18.69 1.92 -12.39
N PHE A 164 19.74 1.44 -13.07
CA PHE A 164 20.39 0.17 -12.80
C PHE A 164 21.52 0.40 -11.81
N LEU A 165 21.62 -0.44 -10.78
CA LEU A 165 22.64 -0.31 -9.74
C LEU A 165 22.89 -1.63 -9.01
N LEU A 166 24.03 -1.69 -8.33
CA LEU A 166 24.33 -2.71 -7.34
C LEU A 166 23.60 -2.39 -6.03
N MET A 167 23.04 -3.42 -5.41
CA MET A 167 22.44 -3.38 -4.08
C MET A 167 23.27 -4.28 -3.16
N ASN A 168 24.06 -3.64 -2.29
CA ASN A 168 24.97 -4.31 -1.36
C ASN A 168 24.34 -4.53 0.01
N THR A 169 24.48 -5.73 0.55
CA THR A 169 23.92 -6.14 1.84
C THR A 169 25.03 -6.62 2.76
N SER A 170 25.01 -6.24 4.05
CA SER A 170 26.09 -6.68 4.95
C SER A 170 25.97 -8.15 5.38
N ARG A 171 24.75 -8.72 5.40
CA ARG A 171 24.46 -10.04 6.03
C ARG A 171 23.86 -11.08 5.10
N SER A 172 23.47 -10.70 3.89
CA SER A 172 22.83 -11.56 2.88
C SER A 172 23.65 -11.52 1.59
N GLY A 173 23.10 -12.02 0.49
CA GLY A 173 23.71 -11.86 -0.83
C GLY A 173 23.39 -10.49 -1.42
N ASP A 174 24.36 -9.97 -2.16
CA ASP A 174 24.25 -8.78 -3.00
C ASP A 174 23.48 -9.08 -4.28
N PHE A 175 23.00 -8.06 -4.97
CA PHE A 175 22.33 -8.24 -6.25
C PHE A 175 22.35 -6.97 -7.10
N TYR A 176 22.31 -7.15 -8.41
CA TYR A 176 22.03 -6.05 -9.34
C TYR A 176 20.53 -5.98 -9.64
N ALA A 177 20.02 -4.77 -9.79
CA ALA A 177 18.64 -4.54 -10.22
C ALA A 177 18.49 -3.20 -10.92
N GLU A 178 17.50 -3.11 -11.79
CA GLU A 178 16.96 -1.87 -12.35
C GLU A 178 15.67 -1.50 -11.63
N TYR A 179 15.67 -0.33 -10.99
CA TYR A 179 14.51 0.24 -10.34
C TYR A 179 13.97 1.43 -11.14
N THR A 180 12.66 1.56 -11.19
CA THR A 180 11.96 2.71 -11.76
C THR A 180 11.06 3.35 -10.72
N GLY A 181 11.16 4.67 -10.57
CA GLY A 181 10.46 5.43 -9.54
C GLY A 181 10.41 6.91 -9.82
N VAL A 182 9.95 7.66 -8.81
CA VAL A 182 10.06 9.11 -8.76
C VAL A 182 11.32 9.49 -7.96
N PRO A 183 12.15 10.45 -8.42
CA PRO A 183 13.20 11.01 -7.57
C PRO A 183 12.62 11.55 -6.28
N MET A 184 13.20 11.17 -5.14
CA MET A 184 12.68 11.57 -3.83
C MET A 184 12.62 13.10 -3.68
N GLU A 185 13.61 13.81 -4.22
CA GLU A 185 13.63 15.28 -4.27
C GLU A 185 12.41 15.87 -5.02
N VAL A 186 11.95 15.22 -6.09
CA VAL A 186 10.77 15.67 -6.86
C VAL A 186 9.49 15.42 -6.07
N LEU A 187 9.36 14.25 -5.42
CA LEU A 187 8.22 13.93 -4.57
C LEU A 187 8.10 14.90 -3.39
N LEU A 188 9.21 15.21 -2.72
CA LEU A 188 9.20 16.13 -1.58
C LEU A 188 8.92 17.57 -2.02
N ALA A 189 9.41 17.99 -3.19
CA ALA A 189 9.08 19.29 -3.76
C ALA A 189 7.58 19.39 -4.09
N ASP A 190 6.99 18.36 -4.73
CA ASP A 190 5.55 18.31 -5.01
C ASP A 190 4.73 18.27 -3.71
N ALA A 191 5.22 17.61 -2.66
CA ALA A 191 4.58 17.61 -1.34
C ALA A 191 4.67 18.97 -0.62
N GLY A 192 5.38 19.96 -1.17
CA GLY A 192 5.54 21.28 -0.56
C GLY A 192 6.54 21.29 0.60
N ILE A 193 7.66 20.56 0.51
CA ILE A 193 8.67 20.55 1.58
C ILE A 193 9.12 21.96 2.01
N LEU A 194 9.09 22.21 3.33
CA LEU A 194 9.51 23.49 3.91
C LEU A 194 11.04 23.63 3.94
N SER A 195 11.51 24.86 3.88
CA SER A 195 12.95 25.19 4.03
C SER A 195 13.52 24.83 5.41
N SER A 196 12.68 24.64 6.42
CA SER A 196 13.07 24.18 7.76
C SER A 196 13.37 22.67 7.82
N ALA A 197 13.01 21.90 6.79
CA ALA A 197 13.24 20.47 6.76
C ALA A 197 14.74 20.13 6.68
N THR A 198 15.16 19.12 7.44
CA THR A 198 16.57 18.67 7.52
C THR A 198 16.76 17.23 7.06
N GLY A 199 15.70 16.41 7.08
CA GLY A 199 15.73 15.02 6.63
C GLY A 199 14.34 14.42 6.51
N ILE A 200 14.31 13.14 6.14
CA ILE A 200 13.10 12.33 6.12
C ILE A 200 13.28 11.05 6.95
N LEU A 201 12.20 10.57 7.53
CA LEU A 201 12.10 9.27 8.16
C LEU A 201 11.07 8.44 7.36
N VAL A 202 11.51 7.33 6.80
CA VAL A 202 10.74 6.48 5.89
C VAL A 202 10.26 5.26 6.65
N TYR A 203 8.94 5.03 6.66
CA TYR A 203 8.31 3.95 7.39
C TYR A 203 7.81 2.83 6.46
N ALA A 204 7.97 1.61 6.94
CA ALA A 204 7.30 0.42 6.44
C ALA A 204 6.21 -0.03 7.44
N PRO A 205 5.17 -0.74 7.00
CA PRO A 205 4.01 -1.10 7.83
C PRO A 205 4.32 -2.16 8.91
N ASP A 206 5.50 -2.77 8.87
CA ASP A 206 6.00 -3.68 9.91
C ASP A 206 6.65 -2.93 11.10
N GLY A 207 6.60 -1.60 11.10
CA GLY A 207 7.20 -0.75 12.14
C GLY A 207 8.68 -0.45 11.91
N TRP A 208 9.27 -0.88 10.79
CA TRP A 208 10.61 -0.44 10.40
C TRP A 208 10.61 1.03 9.97
N ALA A 209 11.62 1.77 10.42
CA ALA A 209 11.86 3.14 10.01
C ALA A 209 13.34 3.38 9.67
N GLN A 210 13.61 4.16 8.63
CA GLN A 210 14.96 4.54 8.21
C GLN A 210 15.08 6.05 7.96
N TYR A 211 16.08 6.67 8.59
CA TYR A 211 16.34 8.10 8.45
C TYR A 211 17.27 8.39 7.25
N HIS A 212 16.98 9.49 6.55
CA HIS A 212 17.78 10.02 5.46
C HIS A 212 17.90 11.54 5.58
N PRO A 213 19.11 12.11 5.71
CA PRO A 213 19.28 13.57 5.68
C PRO A 213 18.91 14.13 4.30
N LEU A 214 18.49 15.39 4.21
CA LEU A 214 18.22 16.01 2.90
C LEU A 214 19.51 16.24 2.12
N ASP A 215 20.52 16.78 2.79
CA ASP A 215 21.80 17.15 2.19
C ASP A 215 22.90 16.12 2.52
N SER A 216 24.02 16.19 1.80
CA SER A 216 25.13 15.26 1.97
C SER A 216 25.69 15.28 3.40
N ASP A 217 25.77 14.10 3.99
CA ASP A 217 26.34 13.89 5.33
C ASP A 217 27.68 13.12 5.25
N PRO A 218 28.71 13.49 6.04
CA PRO A 218 29.99 12.78 6.07
C PRO A 218 29.89 11.35 6.62
N ASP A 219 28.84 11.01 7.37
CA ASP A 219 28.61 9.66 7.86
C ASP A 219 28.31 8.71 6.68
N PRO A 220 29.13 7.67 6.43
CA PRO A 220 28.90 6.74 5.33
C PRO A 220 27.57 5.99 5.42
N GLU A 221 26.97 5.87 6.61
CA GLU A 221 25.69 5.16 6.81
C GLU A 221 24.46 6.04 6.53
N LEU A 222 24.63 7.37 6.40
CA LEU A 222 23.55 8.32 6.15
C LEU A 222 23.45 8.69 4.67
N TYR A 223 22.47 8.08 3.98
CA TYR A 223 22.18 8.31 2.56
C TYR A 223 21.29 9.54 2.40
N TYR A 224 21.75 10.53 1.63
CA TYR A 224 21.11 11.83 1.48
C TYR A 224 20.08 11.86 0.35
N VAL A 225 19.07 12.73 0.48
CA VAL A 225 17.96 12.80 -0.48
C VAL A 225 18.30 13.59 -1.76
N LYS A 226 18.92 14.77 -1.60
CA LYS A 226 19.07 15.76 -2.68
C LYS A 226 20.33 15.54 -3.51
N GLY A 227 20.21 15.70 -4.82
CA GLY A 227 21.34 15.68 -5.73
C GLY A 227 21.64 14.31 -6.36
N ILE A 228 22.88 14.15 -6.82
CA ILE A 228 23.33 13.04 -7.67
C ILE A 228 24.44 12.27 -6.97
N TYR A 229 24.28 10.95 -6.94
CA TYR A 229 25.28 10.02 -6.44
C TYR A 229 26.38 9.73 -7.47
N PRO A 230 27.59 9.34 -7.04
CA PRO A 230 28.68 8.99 -7.95
C PRO A 230 28.30 7.87 -8.92
N SER A 231 28.80 7.94 -10.15
CA SER A 231 28.63 6.87 -11.15
C SER A 231 29.35 5.60 -10.71
N ALA A 232 28.73 4.44 -10.97
CA ALA A 232 29.31 3.13 -10.69
C ALA A 232 29.71 2.37 -11.98
N VAL A 233 30.36 1.23 -11.80
CA VAL A 233 30.64 0.25 -12.86
C VAL A 233 30.04 -1.10 -12.49
N TYR A 234 29.76 -1.93 -13.49
CA TYR A 234 29.24 -3.28 -13.29
C TYR A 234 30.38 -4.22 -12.94
N TYR A 235 30.37 -4.75 -11.71
CA TYR A 235 31.30 -5.77 -11.26
C TYR A 235 30.76 -7.16 -11.60
N TYR A 236 31.61 -8.05 -12.11
CA TYR A 236 31.24 -9.44 -12.37
C TYR A 236 32.46 -10.34 -12.18
N ASP A 237 32.28 -11.42 -11.43
CA ASP A 237 33.23 -12.51 -11.30
C ASP A 237 32.47 -13.82 -11.11
N THR A 238 32.96 -14.91 -11.69
CA THR A 238 32.34 -16.24 -11.57
C THR A 238 32.35 -16.79 -10.14
N GLN A 239 33.25 -16.34 -9.27
CA GLN A 239 33.23 -16.67 -7.84
C GLN A 239 32.04 -16.02 -7.13
N ALA A 240 31.67 -14.79 -7.53
CA ALA A 240 30.59 -14.03 -6.93
C ALA A 240 29.21 -14.52 -7.40
N ASP A 241 29.10 -14.94 -8.65
CA ASP A 241 27.84 -15.29 -9.31
C ASP A 241 27.18 -16.53 -8.67
N ILE A 242 26.05 -16.35 -8.00
CA ILE A 242 25.32 -17.44 -7.33
C ILE A 242 24.81 -18.52 -8.31
N ALA A 243 24.63 -18.19 -9.59
CA ALA A 243 24.19 -19.16 -10.58
C ALA A 243 25.34 -20.06 -11.06
N VAL A 244 26.59 -19.61 -10.91
CA VAL A 244 27.80 -20.34 -11.30
C VAL A 244 28.47 -20.99 -10.09
N ASN A 245 28.67 -20.23 -9.01
CA ASN A 245 29.16 -20.69 -7.73
C ASN A 245 28.01 -20.89 -6.73
N THR A 246 27.34 -22.03 -6.82
CA THR A 246 26.15 -22.34 -6.02
C THR A 246 26.44 -22.63 -4.54
N VAL A 247 27.71 -22.66 -4.13
CA VAL A 247 28.12 -22.97 -2.75
C VAL A 247 28.49 -21.70 -2.00
N ASP A 248 29.40 -20.91 -2.56
CA ASP A 248 29.96 -19.74 -1.90
C ASP A 248 29.65 -18.43 -2.63
N GLY A 249 28.92 -18.45 -3.75
CA GLY A 249 28.52 -17.23 -4.47
C GLY A 249 27.71 -16.28 -3.59
N TRP A 250 27.86 -14.98 -3.82
CA TRP A 250 27.29 -13.94 -2.97
C TRP A 250 26.54 -12.85 -3.73
N CYS A 251 26.62 -12.80 -5.07
CA CYS A 251 25.96 -11.79 -5.87
C CYS A 251 25.00 -12.41 -6.89
N ASP A 252 23.76 -11.95 -6.89
CA ASP A 252 22.73 -12.32 -7.86
C ASP A 252 22.81 -11.42 -9.11
N TYR A 253 23.13 -12.06 -10.24
CA TYR A 253 23.18 -11.45 -11.57
C TYR A 253 22.02 -11.87 -12.48
N SER A 254 20.99 -12.52 -11.92
CA SER A 254 19.86 -13.06 -12.70
C SER A 254 18.93 -12.00 -13.29
N ALA A 255 19.00 -10.75 -12.81
CA ALA A 255 18.19 -9.65 -13.30
C ALA A 255 18.32 -9.49 -14.83
N PRO A 256 17.20 -9.36 -15.58
CA PRO A 256 17.23 -9.12 -17.02
C PRO A 256 18.12 -7.96 -17.45
N SER A 257 18.17 -6.88 -16.64
CA SER A 257 19.01 -5.71 -16.82
C SER A 257 20.52 -5.98 -16.75
N CYS A 258 20.96 -7.13 -16.21
CA CYS A 258 22.36 -7.57 -16.24
C CYS A 258 22.79 -8.14 -17.59
N LYS A 259 21.85 -8.57 -18.43
CA LYS A 259 22.15 -9.32 -19.65
C LYS A 259 23.04 -8.53 -20.61
N GLY A 260 24.18 -9.13 -20.98
CA GLY A 260 25.11 -8.57 -21.96
C GLY A 260 26.13 -7.58 -21.38
N ARG A 261 26.05 -7.26 -20.08
CA ARG A 261 27.06 -6.45 -19.38
C ARG A 261 28.32 -7.28 -19.12
N LYS A 262 29.46 -6.60 -19.08
CA LYS A 262 30.78 -7.15 -18.80
C LYS A 262 31.38 -6.47 -17.59
N HIS A 263 32.25 -7.18 -16.89
CA HIS A 263 33.00 -6.62 -15.77
C HIS A 263 33.67 -5.28 -16.18
N LEU A 264 33.46 -4.24 -15.36
CA LEU A 264 33.88 -2.85 -15.52
C LEU A 264 33.14 -2.05 -16.59
N ASP A 265 32.03 -2.56 -17.14
CA ASP A 265 31.14 -1.73 -17.96
C ASP A 265 30.60 -0.56 -17.13
N SER A 266 30.63 0.65 -17.70
CA SER A 266 30.06 1.82 -17.04
C SER A 266 28.55 1.67 -16.84
N ILE A 267 28.07 2.01 -15.64
CA ILE A 267 26.63 2.10 -15.37
C ILE A 267 26.20 3.54 -15.66
N ALA A 268 25.69 3.75 -16.88
CA ALA A 268 25.16 5.03 -17.31
C ALA A 268 23.69 5.19 -16.92
N VAL A 269 23.41 6.19 -16.07
CA VAL A 269 22.04 6.58 -15.68
C VAL A 269 21.78 8.01 -16.15
N PRO A 270 20.85 8.24 -17.09
CA PRO A 270 20.49 9.58 -17.54
C PRO A 270 20.06 10.48 -16.36
N GLY A 271 20.69 11.65 -16.23
CA GLY A 271 20.44 12.54 -15.10
C GLY A 271 21.12 12.15 -13.80
N GLY A 272 21.99 11.13 -13.82
CA GLY A 272 22.74 10.64 -12.66
C GLY A 272 21.92 9.72 -11.75
N LEU A 273 22.62 8.96 -10.90
CA LEU A 273 22.01 8.12 -9.87
C LEU A 273 21.40 9.01 -8.77
N LYS A 274 20.19 8.69 -8.32
CA LYS A 274 19.48 9.48 -7.29
C LYS A 274 18.81 8.57 -6.27
N MET A 275 18.49 9.10 -5.09
CA MET A 275 17.52 8.44 -4.22
C MET A 275 16.15 8.51 -4.89
N ILE A 276 15.52 7.36 -5.08
CA ILE A 276 14.17 7.26 -5.66
C ILE A 276 13.21 6.54 -4.72
N LEU A 277 11.93 6.90 -4.80
CA LEU A 277 10.84 6.03 -4.39
C LEU A 277 10.44 5.19 -5.61
N ALA A 278 10.96 3.97 -5.68
CA ALA A 278 10.68 3.01 -6.74
C ALA A 278 9.25 2.47 -6.63
N TYR A 279 8.59 2.28 -7.77
CA TYR A 279 7.29 1.60 -7.89
C TYR A 279 7.34 0.39 -8.85
N ALA A 280 8.52 0.14 -9.45
CA ALA A 280 8.78 -0.96 -10.35
C ALA A 280 10.24 -1.44 -10.27
N ARG A 281 10.44 -2.73 -10.52
CA ARG A 281 11.73 -3.41 -10.63
C ARG A 281 11.75 -4.21 -11.94
N GLU A 282 12.81 -4.11 -12.72
CA GLU A 282 12.95 -4.75 -14.05
C GLU A 282 11.76 -4.44 -14.98
N GLY A 283 11.26 -3.20 -14.92
CA GLY A 283 10.10 -2.74 -15.69
C GLY A 283 8.74 -3.30 -15.24
N GLN A 284 8.68 -4.12 -14.19
CA GLN A 284 7.45 -4.69 -13.64
C GLN A 284 7.11 -4.06 -12.29
N GLY A 285 5.81 -4.02 -11.95
CA GLY A 285 5.40 -3.65 -10.60
C GLY A 285 6.03 -4.57 -9.56
N MET A 286 6.48 -4.02 -8.44
CA MET A 286 7.07 -4.80 -7.36
C MET A 286 6.00 -5.58 -6.58
N ASP A 287 6.36 -6.78 -6.12
CA ASP A 287 5.49 -7.61 -5.29
C ASP A 287 5.15 -6.88 -3.99
N PRO A 288 3.85 -6.68 -3.68
CA PRO A 288 3.43 -6.04 -2.44
C PRO A 288 3.97 -6.76 -1.21
N GLY A 289 4.35 -5.97 -0.21
CA GLY A 289 4.78 -6.51 1.07
C GLY A 289 3.68 -7.29 1.77
N VAL A 290 4.04 -8.39 2.42
CA VAL A 290 3.17 -9.18 3.32
C VAL A 290 3.96 -9.63 4.53
N LEU A 291 3.29 -9.92 5.65
CA LEU A 291 3.93 -10.62 6.77
C LEU A 291 3.91 -12.12 6.51
N ASN A 292 5.09 -12.75 6.60
CA ASN A 292 5.19 -14.21 6.59
C ASN A 292 4.82 -14.82 7.94
N GLN A 293 4.88 -16.15 8.05
CA GLN A 293 4.52 -16.89 9.28
C GLN A 293 5.40 -16.53 10.50
N ASP A 294 6.59 -15.96 10.29
CA ASP A 294 7.48 -15.48 11.35
C ASP A 294 7.25 -14.00 11.68
N ASN A 295 6.17 -13.38 11.19
CA ASN A 295 5.89 -11.95 11.27
C ASN A 295 7.03 -11.08 10.71
N LYS A 296 7.70 -11.54 9.66
CA LYS A 296 8.69 -10.75 8.93
C LYS A 296 8.13 -10.28 7.61
N LEU A 297 8.49 -9.06 7.23
CA LEU A 297 8.17 -8.50 5.93
C LEU A 297 8.80 -9.34 4.81
N ASP A 298 7.95 -9.88 3.97
CA ASP A 298 8.27 -10.47 2.69
C ASP A 298 7.71 -9.60 1.55
N GLY A 299 8.31 -9.61 0.36
CA GLY A 299 8.01 -8.65 -0.72
C GLY A 299 8.67 -7.28 -0.53
N GLU A 300 8.76 -6.48 -1.60
CA GLU A 300 9.51 -5.21 -1.59
C GLU A 300 8.68 -3.99 -1.99
N GLY A 301 7.48 -4.21 -2.51
CA GLY A 301 6.58 -3.18 -3.02
C GLY A 301 5.37 -2.91 -2.11
N PRO A 302 4.39 -2.13 -2.58
CA PRO A 302 4.32 -1.53 -3.92
C PRO A 302 5.37 -0.44 -4.14
N PHE A 303 5.96 0.09 -3.06
CA PHE A 303 6.99 1.11 -3.10
C PHE A 303 8.23 0.75 -2.29
N ARG A 304 9.39 1.19 -2.77
CA ARG A 304 10.69 0.97 -2.12
C ARG A 304 11.53 2.24 -2.22
N VAL A 305 12.12 2.70 -1.11
CA VAL A 305 13.18 3.72 -1.19
C VAL A 305 14.48 3.04 -1.61
N VAL A 306 15.11 3.56 -2.66
CA VAL A 306 16.32 2.99 -3.26
C VAL A 306 17.42 4.06 -3.30
N PRO A 307 18.30 4.13 -2.29
CA PRO A 307 19.51 4.93 -2.36
C PRO A 307 20.60 4.20 -3.19
N PRO A 308 21.31 4.90 -4.10
CA PRO A 308 22.55 4.43 -4.69
C PRO A 308 23.69 4.37 -3.66
N GLN A 309 24.79 3.70 -4.00
CA GLN A 309 26.02 3.74 -3.20
C GLN A 309 26.58 5.17 -3.16
N LYS A 310 26.88 5.67 -1.96
CA LYS A 310 27.66 6.91 -1.75
C LYS A 310 29.11 6.70 -2.18
N SER A 311 29.65 5.52 -1.90
CA SER A 311 31.02 5.12 -2.26
C SER A 311 31.00 3.83 -3.09
N PRO A 312 30.94 3.93 -4.43
CA PRO A 312 30.82 2.76 -5.30
C PRO A 312 31.92 1.73 -5.06
N ASN A 313 31.53 0.47 -4.88
CA ASN A 313 32.44 -0.66 -4.65
C ASN A 313 31.91 -1.92 -5.34
N ALA A 314 32.69 -3.01 -5.28
CA ALA A 314 32.31 -4.31 -5.82
C ALA A 314 31.36 -5.05 -4.86
N PRO A 315 30.55 -6.03 -5.31
CA PRO A 315 29.78 -6.85 -4.40
C PRO A 315 30.71 -7.63 -3.46
N ASP A 316 30.36 -7.70 -2.19
CA ASP A 316 31.15 -8.35 -1.15
C ASP A 316 30.43 -9.55 -0.54
N GLN A 317 31.23 -10.50 -0.07
CA GLN A 317 30.69 -11.67 0.59
C GLN A 317 29.96 -11.28 1.89
N SER A 318 28.93 -12.05 2.26
CA SER A 318 28.18 -11.81 3.50
C SER A 318 29.08 -11.83 4.74
N SER A 319 28.85 -10.92 5.69
CA SER A 319 29.53 -10.92 7.00
C SER A 319 29.29 -12.20 7.81
N LYS A 320 28.29 -13.00 7.43
CA LYS A 320 27.94 -14.29 8.08
C LYS A 320 28.57 -15.48 7.37
N SER A 321 29.19 -15.30 6.21
CA SER A 321 29.81 -16.41 5.47
C SER A 321 31.02 -16.95 6.22
N THR A 322 31.13 -18.28 6.28
CA THR A 322 32.29 -18.98 6.82
C THR A 322 33.49 -18.92 5.88
N ASN A 323 33.27 -18.69 4.57
CA ASN A 323 34.32 -18.55 3.58
C ASN A 323 34.50 -17.08 3.18
N GLN A 324 35.58 -16.47 3.67
CA GLN A 324 36.01 -15.12 3.30
C GLN A 324 37.24 -15.12 2.38
N ASN A 325 37.74 -16.28 1.96
CA ASN A 325 38.91 -16.36 1.06
C ASN A 325 38.46 -16.32 -0.41
N VAL A 326 37.84 -15.20 -0.79
CA VAL A 326 37.23 -14.95 -2.10
C VAL A 326 37.74 -13.65 -2.70
N ILE A 327 37.46 -13.38 -3.98
CA ILE A 327 37.94 -12.16 -4.67
C ILE A 327 37.47 -10.87 -4.00
N TRP A 328 36.25 -10.85 -3.45
CA TRP A 328 35.68 -9.72 -2.72
C TRP A 328 35.13 -10.20 -1.37
N PRO A 329 36.00 -10.30 -0.34
CA PRO A 329 35.57 -10.67 1.01
C PRO A 329 34.71 -9.56 1.63
N TYR A 330 33.94 -9.91 2.66
CA TYR A 330 33.19 -8.93 3.44
C TYR A 330 34.09 -7.78 3.90
N ASN A 331 33.68 -6.55 3.64
CA ASN A 331 34.38 -5.38 4.15
C ASN A 331 33.40 -4.46 4.89
N PHE A 332 33.59 -4.33 6.20
CA PHE A 332 32.75 -3.49 7.05
C PHE A 332 32.75 -2.01 6.63
N ASP A 333 33.84 -1.51 6.04
CA ASP A 333 33.98 -0.10 5.64
C ASP A 333 33.46 0.15 4.22
N TRP A 334 32.99 -0.87 3.51
CA TRP A 334 32.36 -0.71 2.19
C TRP A 334 30.90 -0.30 2.32
N ASP A 335 30.38 0.32 1.27
CA ASP A 335 29.02 0.84 1.21
C ASP A 335 28.00 -0.29 1.01
N HIS A 336 27.07 -0.44 1.96
CA HIS A 336 25.97 -1.41 1.95
C HIS A 336 24.61 -0.73 1.77
N ASN A 337 24.41 -0.03 0.64
CA ASN A 337 23.20 0.75 0.35
C ASN A 337 21.86 -0.01 0.50
N ALA A 338 21.82 -1.32 0.31
CA ALA A 338 20.58 -2.09 0.44
C ALA A 338 20.06 -2.11 1.89
N GLY A 339 20.93 -1.93 2.89
CA GLY A 339 20.53 -1.80 4.29
C GLY A 339 19.76 -0.51 4.58
N ALA A 340 19.99 0.55 3.79
CA ALA A 340 19.27 1.81 3.87
C ALA A 340 18.07 1.89 2.90
N ALA A 341 17.78 0.81 2.17
CA ALA A 341 16.71 0.76 1.17
C ALA A 341 15.41 0.22 1.77
N SER A 342 14.56 1.10 2.32
CA SER A 342 13.27 0.73 2.94
C SER A 342 12.33 0.06 1.92
N ARG A 343 11.90 -1.16 2.23
CA ARG A 343 10.93 -1.96 1.45
C ARG A 343 9.52 -1.65 1.91
N THR A 344 8.54 -1.81 1.02
CA THR A 344 7.10 -1.70 1.36
C THR A 344 6.78 -0.37 2.05
N VAL A 345 7.18 0.73 1.44
CA VAL A 345 7.03 2.07 2.03
C VAL A 345 5.56 2.47 2.03
N THR A 346 5.05 2.95 3.18
CA THR A 346 3.70 3.49 3.30
C THR A 346 3.66 4.94 3.80
N ALA A 347 4.68 5.40 4.54
CA ALA A 347 4.75 6.78 5.03
C ALA A 347 6.16 7.36 4.95
N ILE A 348 6.23 8.67 4.65
CA ILE A 348 7.46 9.46 4.65
C ILE A 348 7.22 10.70 5.52
N LYS A 349 7.89 10.75 6.67
CA LYS A 349 7.88 11.91 7.56
C LYS A 349 8.99 12.86 7.17
N VAL A 350 8.65 14.11 6.88
CA VAL A 350 9.60 15.21 6.69
C VAL A 350 9.88 15.85 8.03
N GLN A 351 11.15 15.83 8.45
CA GLN A 351 11.58 16.24 9.79
C GLN A 351 12.36 17.57 9.76
N PRO A 352 12.36 18.32 10.88
CA PRO A 352 11.55 18.11 12.09
C PRO A 352 10.06 18.36 11.83
N LEU A 353 9.17 18.00 12.76
CA LEU A 353 7.76 18.43 12.65
C LEU A 353 7.65 19.96 12.82
N PRO A 354 6.71 20.63 12.12
CA PRO A 354 6.43 22.04 12.37
C PRO A 354 6.04 22.30 13.82
N SER A 355 6.36 23.50 14.32
CA SER A 355 5.99 23.88 15.70
C SER A 355 4.48 23.82 15.91
N GLY A 356 4.04 23.29 17.05
CA GLY A 356 2.62 23.11 17.36
C GLY A 356 1.96 21.90 16.70
N THR A 357 2.72 21.08 15.97
CA THR A 357 2.21 19.84 15.35
C THR A 357 2.70 18.57 16.04
N THR A 358 1.98 17.47 15.83
CA THR A 358 2.31 16.11 16.27
C THR A 358 2.15 15.12 15.11
N ASP A 359 2.65 13.89 15.27
CA ASP A 359 2.57 12.85 14.25
C ASP A 359 1.12 12.51 13.85
N ILE A 360 0.97 11.98 12.63
CA ILE A 360 -0.25 11.34 12.17
C ILE A 360 -0.50 10.02 12.91
N ASP A 361 -1.72 9.50 12.83
CA ASP A 361 -1.99 8.12 13.27
C ASP A 361 -1.33 7.14 12.27
N LEU A 362 -0.15 6.63 12.63
CA LEU A 362 0.60 5.70 11.80
C LEU A 362 -0.11 4.34 11.62
N LEU A 363 -1.07 4.00 12.49
CA LEU A 363 -1.83 2.74 12.38
C LEU A 363 -2.79 2.78 11.18
N GLU A 364 -3.32 3.96 10.86
CA GLU A 364 -4.22 4.17 9.72
C GLU A 364 -3.49 4.09 8.36
N VAL A 365 -2.17 4.30 8.35
CA VAL A 365 -1.32 4.32 7.15
C VAL A 365 -0.44 3.06 7.01
N GLY A 366 -0.93 1.94 7.57
CA GLY A 366 -0.28 0.63 7.53
C GLY A 366 -0.61 -0.21 6.29
N TRP A 367 -0.95 -1.48 6.50
CA TRP A 367 -1.18 -2.47 5.43
C TRP A 367 -2.24 -2.08 4.40
N ALA A 368 -3.25 -1.30 4.77
CA ALA A 368 -4.26 -0.81 3.82
C ALA A 368 -3.64 0.03 2.68
N TYR A 369 -2.57 0.78 2.96
CA TYR A 369 -1.87 1.59 1.95
C TYR A 369 -1.05 0.72 1.00
N VAL A 370 -0.54 -0.43 1.48
CA VAL A 370 0.10 -1.45 0.64
C VAL A 370 -0.90 -1.99 -0.37
N ASP A 371 -2.08 -2.42 0.09
CA ASP A 371 -3.13 -2.98 -0.76
C ASP A 371 -3.68 -1.95 -1.77
N GLN A 372 -3.81 -0.69 -1.34
CA GLN A 372 -4.30 0.40 -2.18
C GLN A 372 -3.23 1.00 -3.12
N GLY A 373 -1.96 0.64 -2.93
CA GLY A 373 -0.85 1.25 -3.67
C GLY A 373 -0.75 2.75 -3.40
N LYS A 374 -0.76 3.16 -2.13
CA LYS A 374 -0.62 4.56 -1.70
C LYS A 374 0.55 4.77 -0.76
N ILE A 375 0.97 6.02 -0.64
CA ILE A 375 1.81 6.51 0.47
C ILE A 375 1.24 7.80 1.04
N ILE A 376 1.70 8.17 2.23
CA ILE A 376 1.52 9.51 2.80
C ILE A 376 2.88 10.20 2.96
N VAL A 377 2.96 11.48 2.60
CA VAL A 377 4.08 12.37 2.94
C VAL A 377 3.54 13.38 3.95
N TYR A 378 4.19 13.54 5.10
CA TYR A 378 3.69 14.42 6.16
C TYR A 378 4.83 15.08 6.95
N GLY A 379 4.54 16.11 7.74
CA GLY A 379 5.53 16.76 8.62
C GLY A 379 5.89 18.18 8.18
N SER A 380 7.18 18.49 8.00
CA SER A 380 7.66 19.80 7.52
C SER A 380 7.34 20.03 6.04
N ILE A 381 6.06 20.11 5.73
CA ILE A 381 5.51 20.47 4.42
C ILE A 381 4.54 21.66 4.55
N GLU A 382 4.30 22.37 3.45
CA GLU A 382 3.30 23.43 3.35
C GLU A 382 1.93 22.86 3.74
N GLY A 383 1.37 23.38 4.83
CA GLY A 383 0.13 22.89 5.43
C GLY A 383 -1.04 23.85 5.32
N SER A 384 -0.90 24.93 4.54
CA SER A 384 -1.97 25.90 4.34
C SER A 384 -3.07 25.28 3.49
N ASP A 385 -4.29 25.40 3.97
CA ASP A 385 -5.56 25.10 3.29
C ASP A 385 -6.40 26.35 3.52
N SER A 386 -6.24 27.33 2.63
CA SER A 386 -6.71 28.70 2.84
C SER A 386 -8.23 28.81 2.78
N ASN A 387 -8.90 27.90 2.06
CA ASN A 387 -10.35 27.82 1.93
C ASN A 387 -11.00 26.77 2.86
N GLY A 388 -10.20 25.92 3.52
CA GLY A 388 -10.67 24.91 4.47
C GLY A 388 -11.37 23.73 3.81
N ASN A 389 -11.15 23.52 2.51
CA ASN A 389 -11.86 22.51 1.73
C ASN A 389 -11.26 21.10 1.89
N GLY A 390 -10.11 20.97 2.54
CA GLY A 390 -9.38 19.72 2.78
C GLY A 390 -8.26 19.42 1.76
N VAL A 391 -8.05 20.30 0.77
CA VAL A 391 -6.94 20.26 -0.18
C VAL A 391 -5.95 21.34 0.18
N LEU A 392 -4.66 20.99 0.21
CA LEU A 392 -3.62 21.97 0.54
C LEU A 392 -3.42 22.95 -0.62
N ASP A 393 -3.13 24.22 -0.33
CA ASP A 393 -2.82 25.26 -1.32
C ASP A 393 -1.67 24.83 -2.26
N SER A 394 -0.74 24.01 -1.74
CA SER A 394 0.37 23.43 -2.50
C SER A 394 -0.07 22.42 -3.57
N GLU A 395 -1.29 21.87 -3.45
CA GLU A 395 -1.95 21.04 -4.45
C GLU A 395 -2.87 21.85 -5.37
N GLU A 396 -3.67 22.76 -4.82
CA GLU A 396 -4.66 23.54 -5.58
C GLU A 396 -4.01 24.53 -6.55
N GLY A 397 -2.83 25.05 -6.18
CA GLY A 397 -2.18 26.17 -6.82
C GLY A 397 -2.36 27.45 -6.00
N THR A 398 -1.51 28.44 -6.21
CA THR A 398 -1.50 29.71 -5.45
C THR A 398 -1.59 30.94 -6.36
N ASP A 399 -2.08 30.75 -7.59
CA ASP A 399 -2.25 31.84 -8.54
C ASP A 399 -3.44 32.71 -8.13
N ALA A 400 -3.14 33.90 -7.58
CA ALA A 400 -4.14 34.86 -7.13
C ALA A 400 -4.96 35.50 -8.27
N THR A 401 -4.71 35.13 -9.53
CA THR A 401 -5.48 35.61 -10.70
C THR A 401 -6.50 34.60 -11.20
N GLU A 402 -6.45 33.36 -10.72
CA GLU A 402 -7.47 32.35 -11.01
C GLU A 402 -8.68 32.59 -10.09
N ASP A 403 -9.83 32.84 -10.71
CA ASP A 403 -11.13 33.14 -10.08
C ASP A 403 -12.19 32.55 -11.02
N PHE A 404 -12.60 31.31 -10.74
CA PHE A 404 -13.38 30.47 -11.64
C PHE A 404 -14.81 30.99 -11.81
N ASP A 405 -15.43 31.45 -10.73
CA ASP A 405 -16.83 31.90 -10.72
C ASP A 405 -16.97 33.43 -10.88
N GLY A 406 -15.87 34.17 -10.71
CA GLY A 406 -15.79 35.61 -10.93
C GLY A 406 -16.26 36.44 -9.74
N ASP A 407 -16.28 35.89 -8.53
CA ASP A 407 -16.72 36.57 -7.32
C ASP A 407 -15.66 37.53 -6.72
N GLY A 408 -14.42 37.45 -7.22
CA GLY A 408 -13.27 38.26 -6.81
C GLY A 408 -12.41 37.64 -5.71
N ILE A 409 -12.67 36.40 -5.30
CA ILE A 409 -11.85 35.60 -4.40
C ILE A 409 -11.01 34.63 -5.26
N PRO A 410 -9.69 34.54 -5.06
CA PRO A 410 -8.89 33.56 -5.78
C PRO A 410 -9.31 32.11 -5.47
N ASP A 411 -9.28 31.22 -6.46
CA ASP A 411 -9.76 29.83 -6.35
C ASP A 411 -9.25 29.08 -5.11
N PHE A 412 -7.97 29.24 -4.75
CA PHE A 412 -7.36 28.56 -3.59
C PHE A 412 -7.76 29.15 -2.23
N GLN A 413 -8.44 30.29 -2.23
CA GLN A 413 -8.99 30.95 -1.04
C GLN A 413 -10.51 30.94 -1.02
N ASP A 414 -11.14 30.50 -2.12
CA ASP A 414 -12.57 30.46 -2.29
C ASP A 414 -13.15 29.18 -1.68
N PRO A 415 -14.00 29.28 -0.63
CA PRO A 415 -14.59 28.12 0.04
C PRO A 415 -15.53 27.30 -0.83
N ASP A 416 -16.05 27.83 -1.95
CA ASP A 416 -16.96 27.08 -2.81
C ASP A 416 -16.29 26.48 -4.05
N THR A 417 -14.98 26.72 -4.21
CA THR A 417 -14.13 26.20 -5.28
C THR A 417 -13.01 25.31 -4.71
N ALA A 418 -12.72 24.19 -5.38
CA ALA A 418 -11.64 23.28 -5.03
C ALA A 418 -10.93 22.73 -6.27
N LYS A 419 -9.62 22.52 -6.18
CA LYS A 419 -8.80 21.87 -7.23
C LYS A 419 -8.03 20.69 -6.66
N VAL A 420 -8.49 19.47 -6.97
CA VAL A 420 -7.92 18.24 -6.41
C VAL A 420 -7.31 17.35 -7.48
N ARG A 421 -6.18 16.70 -7.20
CA ARG A 421 -5.54 15.77 -8.12
C ARG A 421 -6.40 14.52 -8.30
N GLN A 422 -6.66 14.13 -9.54
CA GLN A 422 -7.40 12.90 -9.84
C GLN A 422 -6.66 11.65 -9.31
N ALA A 423 -7.39 10.59 -8.95
CA ALA A 423 -6.78 9.42 -8.30
C ALA A 423 -5.90 8.59 -9.26
N ASN A 424 -6.22 8.61 -10.55
CA ASN A 424 -5.59 7.79 -11.58
C ASN A 424 -4.53 8.56 -12.40
N GLY A 425 -4.04 9.71 -11.90
CA GLY A 425 -3.00 10.48 -12.59
C GLY A 425 -2.63 11.79 -11.91
N GLY A 426 -1.86 12.63 -12.58
CA GLY A 426 -1.30 13.87 -12.00
C GLY A 426 -2.14 15.13 -12.19
N SER A 427 -3.19 15.10 -13.01
CA SER A 427 -3.94 16.30 -13.38
C SER A 427 -5.01 16.66 -12.35
N LEU A 428 -5.38 17.94 -12.28
CA LEU A 428 -6.37 18.47 -11.36
C LEU A 428 -7.80 18.34 -11.93
N ILE A 429 -8.76 18.12 -11.04
CA ILE A 429 -10.19 18.30 -11.27
C ILE A 429 -10.59 19.55 -10.50
N LEU A 430 -11.22 20.50 -11.18
CA LEU A 430 -11.85 21.65 -10.52
C LEU A 430 -13.28 21.29 -10.15
N ILE A 431 -13.71 21.65 -8.95
CA ILE A 431 -15.05 21.49 -8.42
C ILE A 431 -15.49 22.87 -7.94
N ASN A 432 -16.65 23.34 -8.37
CA ASN A 432 -17.26 24.57 -7.86
C ASN A 432 -18.72 24.29 -7.48
N ALA A 433 -19.14 24.73 -6.30
CA ALA A 433 -20.51 24.63 -5.83
C ALA A 433 -21.17 26.01 -5.84
N ASN A 434 -22.27 26.17 -6.56
CA ASN A 434 -22.92 27.48 -6.68
C ASN A 434 -23.59 28.01 -5.39
N ALA A 435 -23.54 27.23 -4.30
CA ALA A 435 -24.02 27.59 -2.98
C ALA A 435 -23.40 26.65 -1.92
N GLY A 436 -23.09 27.20 -0.76
CA GLY A 436 -22.44 26.46 0.33
C GLY A 436 -20.92 26.57 0.26
N GLN A 437 -20.24 25.72 1.01
CA GLN A 437 -18.78 25.63 1.06
C GLN A 437 -18.37 24.18 0.85
N LEU A 438 -17.34 23.94 0.05
CA LEU A 438 -16.73 22.63 -0.10
C LEU A 438 -15.93 22.28 1.14
N ALA A 439 -15.99 21.03 1.56
CA ALA A 439 -15.21 20.48 2.66
C ALA A 439 -14.83 19.02 2.37
N ASN A 440 -13.79 18.53 3.05
CA ASN A 440 -13.35 17.13 2.97
C ASN A 440 -13.08 16.61 1.54
N VAL A 441 -12.69 17.51 0.62
CA VAL A 441 -12.43 17.22 -0.79
C VAL A 441 -11.23 16.28 -0.89
N ARG A 442 -11.39 15.15 -1.57
CA ARG A 442 -10.32 14.19 -1.87
C ARG A 442 -10.69 13.27 -3.02
N THR A 443 -9.71 12.60 -3.61
CA THR A 443 -9.93 11.57 -4.62
C THR A 443 -9.53 10.19 -4.11
N LEU A 444 -10.22 9.16 -4.60
CA LEU A 444 -9.98 7.76 -4.26
C LEU A 444 -9.97 6.93 -5.55
N ASN A 445 -9.19 5.86 -5.57
CA ASN A 445 -9.31 4.88 -6.65
C ASN A 445 -10.74 4.29 -6.62
N HIS A 446 -11.29 3.92 -7.77
CA HIS A 446 -12.66 3.42 -7.85
C HIS A 446 -12.88 2.10 -7.08
N ASP A 447 -11.80 1.38 -6.75
CA ASP A 447 -11.72 0.10 -6.05
C ASP A 447 -11.16 0.25 -4.63
N ASP A 448 -11.08 1.48 -4.13
CA ASP A 448 -10.69 1.77 -2.76
C ASP A 448 -11.62 1.04 -1.76
N PRO A 449 -11.08 0.37 -0.72
CA PRO A 449 -11.88 -0.31 0.31
C PRO A 449 -12.85 0.61 1.07
N ALA A 450 -12.60 1.92 1.10
CA ALA A 450 -13.52 2.90 1.68
C ALA A 450 -14.76 3.14 0.81
N LEU A 451 -14.78 2.65 -0.42
CA LEU A 451 -15.92 2.71 -1.33
C LEU A 451 -16.67 1.37 -1.37
N PRO A 452 -18.01 1.38 -1.43
CA PRO A 452 -18.79 0.16 -1.65
C PRO A 452 -18.40 -0.47 -2.98
N GLN A 453 -18.04 -1.76 -2.98
CA GLN A 453 -17.79 -2.50 -4.21
C GLN A 453 -19.04 -3.21 -4.73
N ASP A 454 -20.06 -3.37 -3.88
CA ASP A 454 -21.34 -3.94 -4.26
C ASP A 454 -22.12 -2.98 -5.17
N GLY A 455 -22.67 -3.53 -6.25
CA GLY A 455 -23.45 -2.76 -7.23
C GLY A 455 -22.60 -1.85 -8.14
N LYS A 456 -21.27 -1.86 -8.00
CA LYS A 456 -20.37 -1.09 -8.86
C LYS A 456 -20.56 -1.48 -10.33
N PRO A 457 -20.79 -0.52 -11.24
CA PRO A 457 -21.02 -0.82 -12.64
C PRO A 457 -19.72 -1.30 -13.32
N SER A 458 -19.87 -2.15 -14.34
CA SER A 458 -18.77 -2.49 -15.24
C SER A 458 -18.57 -1.34 -16.23
N ALA A 459 -17.73 -0.38 -15.85
CA ALA A 459 -17.38 0.80 -16.64
C ALA A 459 -15.94 1.24 -16.33
N THR A 460 -15.40 2.13 -17.16
CA THR A 460 -14.09 2.76 -16.91
C THR A 460 -14.29 4.06 -16.13
N PHE A 461 -13.54 4.22 -15.04
CA PHE A 461 -13.53 5.45 -14.25
C PHE A 461 -12.16 6.12 -14.41
N PRO A 462 -11.95 6.91 -15.48
CA PRO A 462 -10.63 7.40 -15.86
C PRO A 462 -9.99 8.30 -14.79
N PHE A 463 -10.80 8.95 -13.94
CA PHE A 463 -10.32 9.89 -12.92
C PHE A 463 -10.43 9.35 -11.48
N GLY A 464 -10.91 8.12 -11.31
CA GLY A 464 -11.29 7.56 -10.00
C GLY A 464 -12.62 8.12 -9.50
N THR A 465 -12.73 8.24 -8.18
CA THR A 465 -13.88 8.79 -7.46
C THR A 465 -13.46 10.10 -6.80
N THR A 466 -14.30 11.13 -6.89
CA THR A 466 -14.16 12.38 -6.16
C THR A 466 -15.09 12.33 -4.96
N LYS A 467 -14.58 12.66 -3.76
CA LYS A 467 -15.35 12.76 -2.53
C LYS A 467 -15.24 14.17 -1.98
N PHE A 468 -16.37 14.79 -1.66
CA PHE A 468 -16.45 16.10 -1.03
C PHE A 468 -17.78 16.21 -0.26
N ASP A 469 -17.82 17.16 0.66
CA ASP A 469 -19.03 17.60 1.33
C ASP A 469 -19.35 19.03 0.87
N ILE A 470 -20.63 19.39 0.83
CA ILE A 470 -21.08 20.79 0.68
C ILE A 470 -21.78 21.17 1.97
N VAL A 471 -21.29 22.16 2.69
CA VAL A 471 -21.80 22.59 4.00
C VAL A 471 -22.29 24.03 3.97
N GLY A 472 -23.01 24.44 5.02
CA GLY A 472 -23.46 25.84 5.16
C GLY A 472 -24.61 26.22 4.24
N ILE A 473 -25.34 25.23 3.70
CA ILE A 473 -26.54 25.44 2.90
C ILE A 473 -27.81 25.41 3.76
N THR A 474 -28.92 25.89 3.20
CA THR A 474 -30.22 25.78 3.89
C THR A 474 -30.66 24.31 3.89
N PRO A 475 -31.13 23.75 5.03
CA PRO A 475 -31.61 22.37 5.09
C PRO A 475 -32.62 22.03 3.98
N GLY A 476 -32.29 21.04 3.15
CA GLY A 476 -33.07 20.61 2.00
C GLY A 476 -32.85 21.41 0.71
N ALA A 477 -31.82 22.25 0.63
CA ALA A 477 -31.47 23.00 -0.58
C ALA A 477 -30.89 22.08 -1.67
N SER A 478 -31.08 22.50 -2.92
CA SER A 478 -30.41 21.90 -4.08
C SER A 478 -29.24 22.80 -4.51
N VAL A 479 -28.09 22.18 -4.74
CA VAL A 479 -26.85 22.83 -5.17
C VAL A 479 -26.47 22.31 -6.56
N THR A 480 -26.06 23.21 -7.44
CA THR A 480 -25.45 22.86 -8.72
C THR A 480 -23.94 22.82 -8.54
N VAL A 481 -23.35 21.67 -8.85
CA VAL A 481 -21.91 21.47 -8.81
C VAL A 481 -21.39 21.45 -10.24
N THR A 482 -20.45 22.33 -10.52
CA THR A 482 -19.71 22.36 -11.79
C THR A 482 -18.40 21.63 -11.58
N MET A 483 -18.09 20.67 -12.46
CA MET A 483 -16.82 19.95 -12.42
C MET A 483 -16.11 20.05 -13.75
N ARG A 484 -14.84 20.47 -13.72
CA ARG A 484 -13.98 20.52 -14.89
C ARG A 484 -12.86 19.49 -14.78
N TYR A 485 -12.78 18.61 -15.77
CA TYR A 485 -11.83 17.50 -15.82
C TYR A 485 -10.59 17.84 -16.66
N PRO A 486 -9.50 17.08 -16.53
CA PRO A 486 -8.29 17.23 -17.34
C PRO A 486 -8.46 17.07 -18.87
N GLY A 487 -9.62 16.58 -19.32
CA GLY A 487 -9.92 16.40 -20.73
C GLY A 487 -11.42 16.19 -20.93
N ASN A 488 -11.82 16.19 -22.20
CA ASN A 488 -13.22 16.10 -22.59
C ASN A 488 -13.92 14.87 -22.00
N VAL A 489 -15.12 15.10 -21.49
CA VAL A 489 -16.07 14.10 -21.03
C VAL A 489 -16.95 13.70 -22.22
N PRO A 490 -16.93 12.43 -22.66
CA PRO A 490 -17.83 11.98 -23.72
C PRO A 490 -19.31 12.20 -23.37
N THR A 491 -20.13 12.59 -24.34
CA THR A 491 -21.58 12.86 -24.16
C THR A 491 -22.39 11.65 -23.71
N ASP A 492 -21.86 10.43 -23.88
CA ASP A 492 -22.48 9.17 -23.46
C ASP A 492 -21.95 8.66 -22.11
N SER A 493 -21.11 9.45 -21.43
CA SER A 493 -20.66 9.19 -20.06
C SER A 493 -21.83 9.16 -19.08
N LYS A 494 -21.57 8.65 -17.88
CA LYS A 494 -22.52 8.65 -16.76
C LYS A 494 -21.83 9.14 -15.51
N TYR A 495 -22.52 9.94 -14.70
CA TYR A 495 -22.08 10.24 -13.35
C TYR A 495 -22.75 9.28 -12.36
N TYR A 496 -21.93 8.61 -11.56
CA TYR A 496 -22.38 7.71 -10.52
C TYR A 496 -22.23 8.38 -9.17
N LYS A 497 -23.34 8.46 -8.43
CA LYS A 497 -23.31 8.64 -6.98
C LYS A 497 -22.83 7.35 -6.34
N VAL A 498 -21.89 7.46 -5.41
CA VAL A 498 -21.39 6.35 -4.60
C VAL A 498 -21.87 6.58 -3.18
N ASP A 499 -22.58 5.59 -2.63
CA ASP A 499 -23.21 5.67 -1.32
C ASP A 499 -22.82 4.44 -0.50
N PRO A 500 -22.19 4.60 0.69
CA PRO A 500 -21.76 3.47 1.51
C PRO A 500 -22.88 2.47 1.87
N ALA A 501 -24.12 2.94 2.00
CA ALA A 501 -25.29 2.12 2.35
C ALA A 501 -26.04 1.59 1.11
N ARG A 502 -26.02 2.32 -0.01
CA ARG A 502 -26.86 2.05 -1.20
C ARG A 502 -26.08 1.60 -2.44
N GLY A 503 -24.76 1.65 -2.42
CA GLY A 503 -23.90 1.27 -3.53
C GLY A 503 -23.78 2.36 -4.59
N TRP A 504 -23.80 1.97 -5.87
CA TRP A 504 -23.59 2.87 -7.01
C TRP A 504 -24.91 3.14 -7.74
N SER A 505 -25.26 4.41 -7.91
CA SER A 505 -26.47 4.83 -8.64
C SER A 505 -26.15 5.94 -9.64
N VAL A 506 -26.82 5.93 -10.79
CA VAL A 506 -26.65 6.99 -11.79
C VAL A 506 -27.51 8.18 -11.40
N ILE A 507 -26.93 9.38 -11.42
CA ILE A 507 -27.68 10.65 -11.35
C ILE A 507 -27.59 11.38 -12.70
N PRO A 508 -28.63 12.14 -13.07
CA PRO A 508 -28.62 12.88 -14.32
C PRO A 508 -27.60 14.03 -14.28
N PHE A 509 -26.95 14.28 -15.41
CA PHE A 509 -26.22 15.52 -15.61
C PHE A 509 -27.20 16.70 -15.72
N GLY A 510 -26.80 17.85 -15.20
CA GLY A 510 -27.34 19.14 -15.63
C GLY A 510 -26.81 19.52 -17.02
N SER A 511 -25.51 19.32 -17.26
CA SER A 511 -24.83 19.54 -18.54
C SER A 511 -23.72 18.51 -18.77
N ASN A 512 -23.63 18.03 -20.02
CA ASN A 512 -22.51 17.28 -20.59
C ASN A 512 -22.64 17.38 -22.12
N ASP A 513 -21.91 18.30 -22.74
CA ASP A 513 -21.98 18.58 -24.19
C ASP A 513 -20.78 18.04 -24.98
N GLY A 514 -19.90 17.29 -24.31
CA GLY A 514 -18.69 16.72 -24.91
C GLY A 514 -17.41 17.51 -24.64
N ASP A 515 -17.48 18.62 -23.89
CA ASP A 515 -16.32 19.39 -23.43
C ASP A 515 -15.73 18.82 -22.12
N ASP A 516 -14.81 19.54 -21.50
CA ASP A 516 -14.14 19.12 -20.25
C ASP A 516 -14.97 19.41 -18.99
N THR A 517 -16.19 19.95 -19.13
CA THR A 517 -16.98 20.49 -18.03
C THR A 517 -18.36 19.83 -17.96
N ILE A 518 -18.71 19.34 -16.77
CA ILE A 518 -20.07 18.85 -16.49
C ILE A 518 -20.71 19.70 -15.41
N THR A 519 -22.03 19.60 -15.31
CA THR A 519 -22.75 20.01 -14.11
C THR A 519 -23.62 18.88 -13.60
N ILE A 520 -23.76 18.79 -12.28
CA ILE A 520 -24.70 17.90 -11.60
C ILE A 520 -25.50 18.70 -10.58
N THR A 521 -26.66 18.19 -10.18
CA THR A 521 -27.48 18.79 -9.11
C THR A 521 -27.56 17.82 -7.95
N LEU A 522 -27.14 18.28 -6.78
CA LEU A 522 -27.21 17.54 -5.53
C LEU A 522 -28.23 18.20 -4.61
N THR A 523 -28.96 17.43 -3.82
CA THR A 523 -29.98 17.94 -2.89
C THR A 523 -29.79 17.35 -1.51
N ASP A 524 -29.69 18.24 -0.52
CA ASP A 524 -29.60 17.92 0.90
C ASP A 524 -30.82 17.12 1.37
N GLY A 525 -30.55 15.96 1.94
CA GLY A 525 -31.54 14.99 2.39
C GLY A 525 -32.29 14.25 1.29
N ASP A 526 -31.85 14.30 0.03
CA ASP A 526 -32.31 13.38 -1.01
C ASP A 526 -31.41 12.13 -1.04
N PRO A 527 -31.93 10.94 -0.68
CA PRO A 527 -31.17 9.69 -0.68
C PRO A 527 -30.53 9.29 -2.02
N ALA A 528 -30.92 9.92 -3.13
CA ALA A 528 -30.33 9.67 -4.45
C ALA A 528 -29.07 10.51 -4.70
N THR A 529 -28.93 11.67 -4.06
CA THR A 529 -27.85 12.64 -4.31
C THR A 529 -27.05 13.01 -3.08
N ASP A 530 -27.49 12.59 -1.91
CA ASP A 530 -26.88 12.87 -0.62
C ASP A 530 -26.78 11.57 0.19
N SER A 531 -25.56 11.21 0.59
CA SER A 531 -25.25 9.86 1.07
C SER A 531 -25.86 9.51 2.43
N ASP A 532 -26.05 10.48 3.32
CA ASP A 532 -26.76 10.19 4.58
C ASP A 532 -28.28 10.31 4.41
N GLY A 533 -28.74 11.10 3.43
CA GLY A 533 -30.15 11.35 3.15
C GLY A 533 -30.85 12.12 4.29
N VAL A 534 -30.10 12.92 5.06
CA VAL A 534 -30.61 13.73 6.17
C VAL A 534 -30.66 15.20 5.74
N LYS A 535 -31.71 15.92 6.13
CA LYS A 535 -31.83 17.37 5.87
C LYS A 535 -31.18 18.17 6.99
N ASP A 536 -29.89 18.40 6.93
CA ASP A 536 -29.14 19.06 8.00
C ASP A 536 -28.31 20.27 7.56
N GLY A 537 -28.40 20.66 6.28
CA GLY A 537 -27.60 21.74 5.72
C GLY A 537 -26.23 21.28 5.25
N ALA A 538 -26.02 19.97 5.09
CA ALA A 538 -24.87 19.37 4.44
C ALA A 538 -25.29 18.41 3.32
N ILE A 539 -24.43 18.22 2.32
CA ILE A 539 -24.54 17.18 1.30
C ILE A 539 -23.26 16.37 1.35
N HIS A 540 -23.37 15.05 1.47
CA HIS A 540 -22.24 14.14 1.48
C HIS A 540 -22.09 13.45 0.12
N ASP A 541 -21.07 13.83 -0.67
CA ASP A 541 -20.88 13.35 -2.04
C ASP A 541 -19.54 12.66 -2.33
N PRO A 542 -19.49 11.31 -2.27
CA PRO A 542 -18.63 10.57 -3.17
C PRO A 542 -19.35 10.30 -4.49
N GLY A 543 -18.73 10.68 -5.60
CA GLY A 543 -19.22 10.46 -6.95
C GLY A 543 -18.09 10.17 -7.95
N ALA A 544 -18.43 9.54 -9.07
CA ALA A 544 -17.44 9.14 -10.07
C ALA A 544 -18.01 9.22 -11.48
N ILE A 545 -17.21 9.74 -12.39
CA ILE A 545 -17.55 9.76 -13.82
C ILE A 545 -17.10 8.47 -14.50
N ALA A 546 -18.02 7.86 -15.23
CA ALA A 546 -17.81 6.66 -15.99
C ALA A 546 -17.92 6.94 -17.48
N THR A 547 -16.92 6.52 -18.25
CA THR A 547 -16.92 6.60 -19.71
C THR A 547 -17.24 5.25 -20.33
N THR A 548 -17.95 5.22 -21.46
CA THR A 548 -18.18 4.00 -22.23
C THR A 548 -16.88 3.56 -22.90
N THR A 549 -16.63 2.26 -22.96
CA THR A 549 -15.44 1.66 -23.56
C THR A 549 -15.41 1.89 -25.07
N SER A 550 -14.84 2.99 -25.53
CA SER A 550 -14.40 3.12 -26.92
C SER A 550 -13.09 2.36 -27.08
N SER A 551 -13.12 1.25 -27.81
CA SER A 551 -11.93 0.46 -28.15
C SER A 551 -10.90 1.33 -28.87
N ALA A 552 -9.84 1.71 -28.17
CA ALA A 552 -8.59 2.20 -28.76
C ALA A 552 -7.41 1.59 -27.99
N SER A 553 -6.77 0.62 -28.65
CA SER A 553 -5.38 0.18 -28.53
C SER A 553 -4.62 0.45 -27.21
N GLY A 554 -4.56 -0.60 -26.37
CA GLY A 554 -3.29 -1.16 -25.92
C GLY A 554 -2.47 -0.37 -24.90
N GLU A 555 -2.94 -0.33 -23.66
CA GLU A 555 -2.05 -0.31 -22.50
C GLU A 555 -2.65 -1.18 -21.41
N SER A 556 -2.04 -2.34 -21.17
CA SER A 556 -2.48 -3.28 -20.15
C SER A 556 -2.14 -2.72 -18.77
N GLY A 557 -3.13 -2.14 -18.11
CA GLY A 557 -3.15 -2.02 -16.65
C GLY A 557 -3.08 -3.43 -16.06
N GLY A 558 -1.86 -3.88 -15.78
CA GLY A 558 -1.56 -5.19 -15.22
C GLY A 558 -2.00 -5.30 -13.77
N GLY A 559 -3.31 -5.43 -13.54
CA GLY A 559 -3.83 -6.04 -12.33
C GLY A 559 -3.35 -7.49 -12.29
N GLY A 560 -2.40 -7.76 -11.40
CA GLY A 560 -1.74 -9.06 -11.22
C GLY A 560 -2.72 -10.14 -10.79
N GLY A 561 -3.48 -10.69 -11.73
CA GLY A 561 -4.25 -11.90 -11.50
C GLY A 561 -3.29 -13.07 -11.31
N GLY A 562 -3.14 -13.57 -10.08
CA GLY A 562 -2.38 -14.79 -9.78
C GLY A 562 -3.22 -16.06 -9.79
N CYS A 563 -2.60 -17.23 -9.98
CA CYS A 563 -3.25 -18.53 -9.77
C CYS A 563 -3.05 -18.94 -8.31
N PHE A 564 -3.84 -18.40 -7.37
CA PHE A 564 -3.63 -18.53 -5.92
C PHE A 564 -3.53 -19.98 -5.41
N ILE A 565 -4.44 -20.87 -5.83
CA ILE A 565 -4.40 -22.28 -5.39
C ILE A 565 -3.16 -23.01 -5.91
N ALA A 566 -2.75 -22.72 -7.15
CA ALA A 566 -1.56 -23.33 -7.73
C ALA A 566 -0.30 -22.74 -7.07
N THR A 567 -0.26 -21.43 -6.82
CA THR A 567 0.85 -20.77 -6.14
C THR A 567 1.02 -21.30 -4.72
N ALA A 568 -0.07 -21.47 -3.95
CA ALA A 568 -0.04 -22.08 -2.62
C ALA A 568 0.44 -23.55 -2.63
N ALA A 569 0.11 -24.31 -3.68
CA ALA A 569 0.52 -25.70 -3.80
C ALA A 569 1.97 -25.85 -4.27
N TYR A 570 2.41 -25.09 -5.26
CA TYR A 570 3.74 -25.20 -5.87
C TYR A 570 4.80 -24.35 -5.17
N GLY A 571 4.39 -23.37 -4.36
CA GLY A 571 5.24 -22.56 -3.49
C GLY A 571 5.97 -21.42 -4.18
N ASP A 572 5.79 -21.27 -5.49
CA ASP A 572 6.44 -20.23 -6.29
C ASP A 572 5.53 -19.81 -7.46
N PHE A 573 5.43 -18.51 -7.71
CA PHE A 573 4.63 -17.94 -8.81
C PHE A 573 5.24 -18.19 -10.20
N SER A 574 6.54 -18.39 -10.25
CA SER A 574 7.35 -18.76 -11.42
C SER A 574 7.50 -20.28 -11.60
N ALA A 575 6.90 -21.09 -10.72
CA ALA A 575 6.85 -22.54 -10.90
C ALA A 575 6.29 -22.87 -12.30
N PRO A 576 6.93 -23.78 -13.08
CA PRO A 576 6.53 -24.06 -14.46
C PRO A 576 5.05 -24.39 -14.62
N GLU A 577 4.47 -25.11 -13.66
CA GLU A 577 3.05 -25.46 -13.64
C GLU A 577 2.14 -24.26 -13.43
N VAL A 578 2.56 -23.29 -12.61
CA VAL A 578 1.82 -22.05 -12.35
C VAL A 578 1.85 -21.16 -13.59
N VAL A 579 3.00 -21.08 -14.26
CA VAL A 579 3.17 -20.36 -15.54
C VAL A 579 2.24 -20.93 -16.62
N ILE A 580 2.23 -22.26 -16.80
CA ILE A 580 1.36 -22.93 -17.78
C ILE A 580 -0.12 -22.62 -17.54
N LEU A 581 -0.57 -22.64 -16.28
CA LEU A 581 -1.97 -22.33 -15.94
C LEU A 581 -2.32 -20.85 -16.18
N ARG A 582 -1.38 -19.94 -15.91
CA ARG A 582 -1.54 -18.50 -16.15
C ARG A 582 -1.61 -18.19 -17.65
N GLU A 583 -0.69 -18.75 -18.43
CA GLU A 583 -0.70 -18.60 -19.89
C GLU A 583 -1.97 -19.16 -20.51
N PHE A 584 -2.46 -20.32 -20.02
CA PHE A 584 -3.72 -20.89 -20.48
C PHE A 584 -4.92 -19.99 -20.14
N ARG A 585 -4.97 -19.45 -18.92
CA ARG A 585 -5.99 -18.47 -18.53
C ARG A 585 -5.95 -17.25 -19.45
N ASP A 586 -4.77 -16.67 -19.65
CA ASP A 586 -4.63 -15.42 -20.39
C ASP A 586 -4.86 -15.62 -21.90
N SER A 587 -4.46 -16.76 -22.46
CA SER A 587 -4.58 -17.03 -23.90
C SER A 587 -5.93 -17.63 -24.32
N HIS A 588 -6.61 -18.37 -23.44
CA HIS A 588 -7.81 -19.13 -23.78
C HIS A 588 -9.04 -18.81 -22.92
N MET A 589 -8.89 -18.27 -21.70
CA MET A 589 -10.04 -17.89 -20.86
C MET A 589 -10.41 -16.41 -20.97
N LYS A 590 -9.43 -15.50 -21.09
CA LYS A 590 -9.65 -14.03 -21.19
C LYS A 590 -10.08 -13.54 -22.59
N GLY A 591 -11.01 -14.24 -23.22
CA GLY A 591 -11.55 -13.84 -24.53
C GLY A 591 -12.91 -14.47 -24.84
N ASN A 592 -13.53 -15.11 -23.85
CA ASN A 592 -14.88 -15.65 -23.95
C ASN A 592 -15.61 -15.47 -22.61
N SER A 593 -16.90 -15.12 -22.65
CA SER A 593 -17.68 -14.76 -21.47
C SER A 593 -17.81 -15.86 -20.41
N LEU A 594 -17.69 -17.13 -20.82
CA LEU A 594 -17.70 -18.28 -19.90
C LEU A 594 -16.38 -18.40 -19.14
N GLY A 595 -15.26 -18.18 -19.82
CA GLY A 595 -13.90 -18.19 -19.28
C GLY A 595 -13.69 -17.04 -18.31
N GLU A 596 -14.15 -15.84 -18.66
CA GLU A 596 -14.12 -14.68 -17.76
C GLU A 596 -14.95 -14.93 -16.50
N ALA A 597 -16.20 -15.42 -16.62
CA ALA A 597 -17.01 -15.76 -15.45
C ALA A 597 -16.38 -16.84 -14.56
N PHE A 598 -15.70 -17.82 -15.16
CA PHE A 598 -14.95 -18.84 -14.40
C PHE A 598 -13.74 -18.24 -13.67
N VAL A 599 -13.00 -17.36 -14.36
CA VAL A 599 -11.86 -16.65 -13.81
C VAL A 599 -12.30 -15.76 -12.65
N ASP A 600 -13.39 -15.02 -12.79
CA ASP A 600 -13.94 -14.17 -11.73
C ASP A 600 -14.40 -14.97 -10.51
N ALA A 601 -15.10 -16.09 -10.74
CA ALA A 601 -15.47 -17.01 -9.66
C ALA A 601 -14.21 -17.56 -8.97
N TYR A 602 -13.18 -17.93 -9.75
CA TYR A 602 -11.91 -18.36 -9.19
C TYR A 602 -11.26 -17.26 -8.34
N TYR A 603 -11.15 -16.02 -8.82
CA TYR A 603 -10.60 -14.89 -8.05
C TYR A 603 -11.40 -14.58 -6.79
N ARG A 604 -12.72 -14.77 -6.82
CA ARG A 604 -13.61 -14.55 -5.67
C ARG A 604 -13.47 -15.61 -4.59
N PHE A 605 -13.35 -16.89 -4.96
CA PHE A 605 -13.44 -18.00 -4.00
C PHE A 605 -12.09 -18.64 -3.65
N SER A 606 -11.08 -18.49 -4.51
CA SER A 606 -9.79 -19.14 -4.31
C SER A 606 -8.88 -18.54 -3.24
N PRO A 607 -8.91 -17.23 -2.88
CA PRO A 607 -7.98 -16.70 -1.87
C PRO A 607 -8.12 -17.33 -0.47
N PRO A 608 -9.34 -17.53 0.09
CA PRO A 608 -9.49 -18.24 1.37
C PRO A 608 -9.02 -19.71 1.29
N MET A 609 -9.26 -20.38 0.15
CA MET A 609 -8.83 -21.76 -0.06
C MET A 609 -7.31 -21.87 -0.22
N ALA A 610 -6.68 -20.90 -0.89
CA ALA A 610 -5.24 -20.83 -1.08
C ALA A 610 -4.53 -20.63 0.27
N ARG A 611 -5.03 -19.73 1.12
CA ARG A 611 -4.56 -19.58 2.51
C ARG A 611 -4.64 -20.90 3.29
N PHE A 612 -5.79 -21.57 3.23
CA PHE A 612 -5.96 -22.86 3.90
C PHE A 612 -4.98 -23.95 3.40
N ILE A 613 -4.71 -24.02 2.09
CA ILE A 613 -3.73 -24.96 1.51
C ILE A 613 -2.31 -24.60 1.94
N ASP A 614 -2.00 -23.31 2.06
CA ASP A 614 -0.68 -22.83 2.43
C ASP A 614 -0.34 -23.15 3.89
N ASP A 615 -1.33 -23.02 4.78
CA ASP A 615 -1.25 -23.37 6.21
C ASP A 615 -1.10 -24.88 6.46
N HIS A 616 -1.36 -25.73 5.46
CA HIS A 616 -1.39 -27.18 5.60
C HIS A 616 -0.44 -27.88 4.61
N ALA A 617 0.81 -28.07 5.02
CA ALA A 617 1.85 -28.71 4.20
C ALA A 617 1.45 -30.09 3.62
N TRP A 618 0.61 -30.86 4.31
CA TRP A 618 0.12 -32.16 3.84
C TRP A 618 -0.86 -32.05 2.65
N MET A 619 -1.50 -30.89 2.45
CA MET A 619 -2.43 -30.65 1.35
C MET A 619 -1.71 -30.30 0.05
N LYS A 620 -0.53 -29.65 0.12
CA LYS A 620 0.28 -29.28 -1.05
C LYS A 620 0.53 -30.46 -2.02
N PRO A 621 0.99 -31.66 -1.59
CA PRO A 621 1.14 -32.80 -2.50
C PRO A 621 -0.20 -33.31 -3.06
N VAL A 622 -1.30 -33.24 -2.30
CA VAL A 622 -2.64 -33.63 -2.78
C VAL A 622 -3.13 -32.67 -3.87
N VAL A 623 -2.96 -31.37 -3.67
CA VAL A 623 -3.34 -30.33 -4.65
C VAL A 623 -2.46 -30.44 -5.89
N ARG A 624 -1.15 -30.64 -5.76
CA ARG A 624 -0.24 -30.89 -6.90
C ARG A 624 -0.73 -32.07 -7.74
N VAL A 625 -0.98 -33.23 -7.14
CA VAL A 625 -1.49 -34.42 -7.85
C VAL A 625 -2.84 -34.15 -8.53
N THR A 626 -3.72 -33.39 -7.87
CA THR A 626 -5.02 -33.01 -8.41
C THR A 626 -4.91 -32.06 -9.60
N LEU A 627 -3.91 -31.17 -9.61
CA LEU A 627 -3.67 -30.20 -10.67
C LEU A 627 -2.92 -30.77 -11.88
N VAL A 628 -2.15 -31.86 -11.74
CA VAL A 628 -1.37 -32.46 -12.85
C VAL A 628 -2.18 -32.67 -14.14
N PRO A 629 -3.41 -33.24 -14.12
CA PRO A 629 -4.20 -33.40 -15.34
C PRO A 629 -4.59 -32.06 -15.96
N VAL A 630 -4.90 -31.06 -15.14
CA VAL A 630 -5.28 -29.71 -15.59
C VAL A 630 -4.08 -28.99 -16.19
N VAL A 631 -2.91 -29.08 -15.56
CA VAL A 631 -1.64 -28.54 -16.07
C VAL A 631 -1.30 -29.19 -17.41
N GLY A 632 -1.39 -30.51 -17.52
CA GLY A 632 -1.11 -31.24 -18.76
C GLY A 632 -2.06 -30.87 -19.91
N LEU A 633 -3.35 -30.73 -19.63
CA LEU A 633 -4.34 -30.28 -20.61
C LEU A 633 -4.14 -28.82 -21.02
N SER A 634 -3.79 -27.96 -20.08
CA SER A 634 -3.50 -26.55 -20.31
C SER A 634 -2.26 -26.40 -21.20
N TRP A 635 -1.19 -27.13 -20.89
CA TRP A 635 0.01 -27.19 -21.73
C TRP A 635 -0.30 -27.69 -23.14
N PHE A 636 -1.06 -28.78 -23.27
CA PHE A 636 -1.44 -29.33 -24.58
C PHE A 636 -2.29 -28.35 -25.39
N ALA A 637 -3.21 -27.63 -24.75
CA ALA A 637 -4.01 -26.59 -25.40
C ALA A 637 -3.16 -25.42 -25.90
N LEU A 638 -2.19 -24.98 -25.11
CA LEU A 638 -1.27 -23.90 -25.51
C LEU A 638 -0.41 -24.27 -26.72
N HIS A 639 -0.03 -25.55 -26.86
CA HIS A 639 0.86 -26.00 -27.95
C HIS A 639 0.11 -26.47 -29.20
N PHE A 640 -1.09 -27.04 -29.05
CA PHE A 640 -1.82 -27.70 -30.14
C PHE A 640 -3.23 -27.15 -30.38
N GLY A 641 -3.66 -26.16 -29.60
CA GLY A 641 -4.96 -25.49 -29.70
C GLY A 641 -6.10 -26.21 -28.95
N ILE A 642 -7.11 -25.45 -28.54
CA ILE A 642 -8.21 -25.93 -27.69
C ILE A 642 -9.07 -27.02 -28.35
N ALA A 643 -9.23 -26.98 -29.67
CA ALA A 643 -9.98 -27.98 -30.43
C ALA A 643 -9.30 -29.36 -30.39
N SER A 644 -7.97 -29.39 -30.47
CA SER A 644 -7.16 -30.60 -30.35
C SER A 644 -7.24 -31.18 -28.93
N SER A 645 -7.24 -30.33 -27.90
CA SER A 645 -7.41 -30.74 -26.50
C SER A 645 -8.78 -31.37 -26.24
N LEU A 646 -9.85 -30.79 -26.80
CA LEU A 646 -11.20 -31.34 -26.70
C LEU A 646 -11.34 -32.69 -27.43
N ALA A 647 -10.69 -32.85 -28.59
CA ALA A 647 -10.64 -34.12 -29.31
C ALA A 647 -9.88 -35.19 -28.51
N LEU A 648 -8.76 -34.82 -27.87
CA LEU A 648 -8.00 -35.73 -27.00
C LEU A 648 -8.83 -36.16 -25.78
N LEU A 649 -9.53 -35.24 -25.12
CA LEU A 649 -10.43 -35.53 -24.00
C LEU A 649 -11.57 -36.46 -24.41
N ALA A 650 -12.19 -36.22 -25.58
CA ALA A 650 -13.24 -37.08 -26.11
C ALA A 650 -12.73 -38.50 -26.41
N LEU A 651 -11.52 -38.63 -26.93
CA LEU A 651 -10.89 -39.92 -27.25
C LEU A 651 -10.52 -40.70 -25.99
N LEU A 652 -10.01 -40.03 -24.95
CA LEU A 652 -9.74 -40.64 -23.65
C LEU A 652 -11.03 -41.10 -22.95
N ALA A 653 -12.09 -40.28 -23.01
CA ALA A 653 -13.41 -40.65 -22.47
C ALA A 653 -14.02 -41.84 -23.22
N PHE A 654 -13.88 -41.88 -24.54
CA PHE A 654 -14.33 -43.01 -25.36
C PHE A 654 -13.55 -44.29 -25.05
N ALA A 655 -12.22 -44.22 -24.92
CA ALA A 655 -11.38 -45.36 -24.56
C ALA A 655 -11.71 -45.91 -23.15
N ALA A 656 -11.94 -45.01 -22.18
CA ALA A 656 -12.37 -45.40 -20.84
C ALA A 656 -13.76 -46.05 -20.84
N GLY A 657 -14.73 -45.46 -21.57
CA GLY A 657 -16.07 -46.02 -21.74
C GLY A 657 -16.06 -47.39 -22.43
N PHE A 658 -15.24 -47.56 -23.46
CA PHE A 658 -15.03 -48.83 -24.15
C PHE A 658 -14.36 -49.88 -23.26
N GLY A 659 -13.40 -49.47 -22.42
CA GLY A 659 -12.78 -50.32 -21.40
C GLY A 659 -13.80 -50.83 -20.37
N VAL A 660 -14.65 -49.96 -19.84
CA VAL A 660 -15.73 -50.33 -18.91
C VAL A 660 -16.76 -51.23 -19.59
N TYR A 661 -17.12 -50.95 -20.85
CA TYR A 661 -18.02 -51.78 -21.65
C TYR A 661 -17.46 -53.20 -21.84
N ARG A 662 -16.18 -53.34 -22.21
CA ARG A 662 -15.51 -54.65 -22.35
C ARG A 662 -15.34 -55.40 -21.03
N LEU A 663 -15.12 -54.68 -19.92
CA LEU A 663 -15.08 -55.29 -18.59
C LEU A 663 -16.46 -55.82 -18.17
N ARG A 664 -17.54 -55.14 -18.56
CA ARG A 664 -18.92 -55.62 -18.36
C ARG A 664 -19.28 -56.80 -19.26
N GLU A 665 -18.84 -56.81 -20.51
CA GLU A 665 -19.06 -57.92 -21.45
C GLU A 665 -18.36 -59.20 -20.99
N LYS A 666 -17.14 -59.11 -20.45
CA LYS A 666 -16.41 -60.24 -19.84
C LYS A 666 -17.00 -60.77 -18.53
N GLN A 667 -17.80 -59.96 -17.82
CA GLN A 667 -18.49 -60.38 -16.60
C GLN A 667 -19.89 -60.96 -16.87
N GLY A 668 -20.38 -60.85 -18.11
CA GLY A 668 -21.68 -61.38 -18.55
C GLY A 668 -21.59 -62.53 -19.56
N ALA A 669 -20.39 -63.08 -19.80
CA ALA A 669 -20.13 -64.22 -20.68
C ALA A 669 -19.65 -65.45 -19.88
#